data_AF-A0A7X6YEG2-F1
#
_entry.id   AF-A0A7X6YEG2-F1
#
_cell.length_a   1.000
_cell.length_b   1.000
_cell.length_c   1.000
_cell.angle_alpha   90.00
_cell.angle_beta   90.00
_cell.angle_gamma   90.00
#
_symmetry.space_group_name_H-M   'P 1'
#
loop_
_entity.id
_entity.type
_entity.pdbx_description
1 polymer ?
#
loop_
_entity_poly.entity_id
_entity_poly.type
_entity_poly.pdbx_seq_one_letter_code
_entity_poly.pdbx_strand_id
1 'polypeptide(L)'
;MQHRIGGAALIVYLGLAAAFARGAPGVTPDGQALAALLLGRGATEAERQSPHALWAAVEAHDEMLADWLRQDLAPLKGPELLASDDGLTRFLTAAAAVSGQKSGPAACETALAAYRAACAQRRARRLARVKAEFSRLVYARHFVMGGSHYAYTEALSDAQAERNFRAGGQLCLAEWRDGLWHETVLTETKEGVIRDADVDYDGRAILFALKRSDRGDDYHLYEMDAATRDVRPLTEGLGIADYEGCYLPDGRILFNSTRCMQIVDCWWTEVSNLYRCDRDGRNILRLTFDQVHLNYPAVTSDGRVLYTRWEYNDRSQMYPQPLFQMLPDGTAQSAVYGENSWFPTTIIHARGIPGSGKIFAIATGHHSRQPGDLILIDPARGRQEAEGVTLVAPVRPTKSVTIDAYGQEGDLFAYPYPIDERTLLVTYNPDGWTQVDGKRHENRMTGFGVYWMDIDGQRELLVSRRGLACGRAVPLRPRERPPTRPSLVDYARPTGTFYVQDVYEGPAMDGVARGTVKTLRVIGLDYRAAGIGSNGNGGPGGGALISTPPSVGNGAWDPKILIGDAPVHEDGSVFFTAEARDPLYFMLLDDKGRMVQTMRSWTTLQPGENASCVGCHESKNSVPLASARPTRALAAGPRPLAPIFGPRRGFSFLKEIQPILNAHCAGCHDGRPGRPDLTATAVTDPAAKRHWTRAYLTLTHARPDQKEPPARWRGDPDHALLNWVSAASAPPIQRPRSAGSAASRLFSGMLDKGHCKTLTPAELARLALWVDLGVPFCADYTEAAAWTPEEWEKHRRFMAKREAADAADRATLRALAREP
;
A
#
# COMPACT_ATOMS: atom_id res chain seq x y z
N MET A 1 25.30 2.24 -22.56
CA MET A 1 26.53 2.49 -23.35
C MET A 1 26.23 3.67 -24.25
N GLN A 2 26.85 4.81 -24.02
CA GLN A 2 26.75 5.99 -24.90
C GLN A 2 27.77 5.84 -26.03
N HIS A 3 27.33 6.04 -27.29
CA HIS A 3 28.02 6.73 -28.38
C HIS A 3 27.00 6.87 -29.53
N ARG A 4 26.48 8.07 -29.77
CA ARG A 4 26.88 9.03 -30.82
C ARG A 4 26.59 8.58 -32.26
N ILE A 5 25.49 9.09 -32.79
CA ILE A 5 25.31 9.61 -34.16
C ILE A 5 24.43 10.85 -33.92
N GLY A 6 24.72 12.09 -34.33
CA GLY A 6 25.42 12.62 -35.49
C GLY A 6 24.50 13.75 -35.99
N GLY A 7 24.94 14.99 -35.88
CA GLY A 7 24.09 16.19 -35.96
C GLY A 7 23.43 16.44 -37.32
N ALA A 8 22.23 17.03 -37.26
CA ALA A 8 21.63 17.88 -38.28
C ALA A 8 20.30 18.47 -37.75
N ALA A 9 20.35 19.47 -36.85
CA ALA A 9 19.22 20.36 -36.54
C ALA A 9 19.67 21.55 -35.67
N LEU A 10 20.79 22.18 -36.03
CA LEU A 10 21.16 23.50 -35.52
C LEU A 10 20.97 24.44 -36.72
N ILE A 11 20.21 25.53 -36.56
CA ILE A 11 19.69 26.47 -37.59
C ILE A 11 18.16 26.33 -37.86
N VAL A 12 17.34 26.32 -36.79
CA VAL A 12 16.00 27.00 -36.77
C VAL A 12 15.76 27.71 -35.42
N TYR A 13 16.69 27.66 -34.46
CA TYR A 13 16.46 28.08 -33.07
C TYR A 13 16.95 29.50 -32.70
N LEU A 14 17.06 30.42 -33.66
CA LEU A 14 17.43 31.82 -33.39
C LEU A 14 16.36 32.85 -33.79
N GLY A 15 15.16 32.40 -34.16
CA GLY A 15 14.01 33.26 -34.49
C GLY A 15 12.83 33.21 -33.51
N LEU A 16 12.93 32.46 -32.40
CA LEU A 16 11.87 32.30 -31.38
C LEU A 16 12.34 32.54 -29.94
N ALA A 17 13.61 32.91 -29.75
CA ALA A 17 14.20 33.17 -28.43
C ALA A 17 13.97 34.60 -27.90
N ALA A 18 13.03 35.36 -28.51
CA ALA A 18 12.59 36.66 -28.02
C ALA A 18 11.13 36.66 -27.49
N ALA A 19 10.50 35.48 -27.34
CA ALA A 19 9.10 35.36 -26.88
C ALA A 19 8.91 34.64 -25.52
N PHE A 20 9.96 34.13 -24.88
CA PHE A 20 9.85 33.40 -23.60
C PHE A 20 10.75 33.99 -22.50
N ALA A 21 10.62 35.30 -22.28
CA ALA A 21 10.89 35.94 -21.00
C ALA A 21 9.64 36.68 -20.52
N ARG A 22 8.46 36.03 -20.58
CA ARG A 22 7.32 36.49 -19.78
C ARG A 22 7.58 36.01 -18.36
N GLY A 23 8.05 36.91 -17.50
CA GLY A 23 7.94 36.72 -16.06
C GLY A 23 6.50 36.38 -15.69
N ALA A 24 6.29 35.69 -14.57
CA ALA A 24 4.95 35.39 -14.08
C ALA A 24 4.10 36.69 -14.10
N PRO A 25 2.85 36.66 -14.60
CA PRO A 25 2.03 37.86 -14.67
C PRO A 25 1.89 38.46 -13.26
N GLY A 26 2.21 39.75 -13.13
CA GLY A 26 2.05 40.49 -11.89
C GLY A 26 0.57 40.71 -11.55
N VAL A 27 0.29 41.26 -10.37
CA VAL A 27 -1.08 41.65 -10.00
C VAL A 27 -1.55 42.80 -10.91
N THR A 28 -2.68 42.63 -11.59
CA THR A 28 -3.27 43.65 -12.47
C THR A 28 -3.99 44.73 -11.65
N PRO A 29 -4.22 45.94 -12.18
CA PRO A 29 -5.05 46.95 -11.50
C PRO A 29 -6.46 46.44 -11.16
N ASP A 30 -7.06 45.64 -12.06
CA ASP A 30 -8.36 45.02 -11.85
C ASP A 30 -8.32 43.97 -10.73
N GLY A 31 -7.27 43.14 -10.69
CA GLY A 31 -7.01 42.21 -9.59
C GLY A 31 -6.77 42.91 -8.25
N GLN A 32 -6.09 44.05 -8.23
CA GLN A 32 -5.94 44.87 -7.02
C GLN A 32 -7.28 45.43 -6.55
N ALA A 33 -8.13 45.90 -7.48
CA ALA A 33 -9.47 46.40 -7.15
C ALA A 33 -10.38 45.29 -6.59
N LEU A 34 -10.36 44.10 -7.21
CA LEU A 34 -11.06 42.93 -6.69
C LEU A 34 -10.56 42.53 -5.31
N ALA A 35 -9.24 42.44 -5.11
CA ALA A 35 -8.69 42.12 -3.79
C ALA A 35 -9.07 43.16 -2.73
N ALA A 36 -9.05 44.46 -3.08
CA ALA A 36 -9.45 45.51 -2.16
C ALA A 36 -10.93 45.40 -1.76
N LEU A 37 -11.81 45.07 -2.71
CA LEU A 37 -13.22 44.77 -2.46
C LEU A 37 -13.38 43.57 -1.51
N LEU A 38 -12.64 42.49 -1.74
CA LEU A 38 -12.73 41.26 -0.94
C LEU A 38 -12.14 41.44 0.48
N LEU A 39 -11.10 42.25 0.63
CA LEU A 39 -10.44 42.56 1.91
C LEU A 39 -11.18 43.64 2.71
N GLY A 40 -12.02 44.44 2.06
CA GLY A 40 -12.60 45.67 2.64
C GLY A 40 -11.55 46.76 2.92
N ARG A 41 -10.34 46.64 2.37
CA ARG A 41 -9.22 47.58 2.53
C ARG A 41 -8.24 47.46 1.37
N GLY A 42 -7.38 48.47 1.21
CA GLY A 42 -6.21 48.34 0.35
C GLY A 42 -5.26 47.24 0.83
N ALA A 43 -4.66 46.51 -0.11
CA ALA A 43 -3.58 45.56 0.17
C ALA A 43 -2.33 46.29 0.70
N THR A 44 -1.54 45.62 1.52
CA THR A 44 -0.23 46.13 1.95
C THR A 44 0.81 45.92 0.85
N GLU A 45 2.00 46.51 1.01
CA GLU A 45 3.08 46.33 0.06
C GLU A 45 3.54 44.86 -0.04
N ALA A 46 3.59 44.15 1.09
CA ALA A 46 3.94 42.73 1.12
C ALA A 46 2.90 41.87 0.39
N GLU A 47 1.61 42.18 0.55
CA GLU A 47 0.52 41.45 -0.10
C GLU A 47 0.52 41.65 -1.62
N ARG A 48 0.92 42.83 -2.11
CA ARG A 48 0.98 43.14 -3.55
C ARG A 48 2.16 42.51 -4.29
N GLN A 49 3.10 41.87 -3.60
CA GLN A 49 4.31 41.32 -4.21
C GLN A 49 4.04 40.28 -5.31
N SER A 50 2.95 39.52 -5.20
CA SER A 50 2.53 38.56 -6.22
C SER A 50 1.03 38.26 -6.13
N PRO A 51 0.41 37.74 -7.20
CA PRO A 51 -0.97 37.27 -7.14
C PRO A 51 -1.19 36.19 -6.08
N HIS A 52 -0.18 35.36 -5.80
CA HIS A 52 -0.22 34.35 -4.76
C HIS A 52 -0.24 34.96 -3.35
N ALA A 53 0.62 35.95 -3.09
CA ALA A 53 0.64 36.66 -1.81
C ALA A 53 -0.66 37.43 -1.56
N LEU A 54 -1.20 38.06 -2.61
CA LEU A 54 -2.45 38.80 -2.51
C LEU A 54 -3.64 37.87 -2.30
N TRP A 55 -3.70 36.75 -3.02
CA TRP A 55 -4.73 35.75 -2.80
C TRP A 55 -4.64 35.14 -1.40
N ALA A 56 -3.42 34.83 -0.93
CA ALA A 56 -3.22 34.34 0.43
C ALA A 56 -3.75 35.35 1.48
N ALA A 57 -3.66 36.65 1.22
CA ALA A 57 -4.26 37.68 2.07
C ALA A 57 -5.80 37.66 2.04
N VAL A 58 -6.40 37.48 0.85
CA VAL A 58 -7.85 37.31 0.70
C VAL A 58 -8.33 36.08 1.46
N GLU A 59 -7.66 34.94 1.29
CA GLU A 59 -7.93 33.73 2.07
C GLU A 59 -7.73 33.96 3.55
N ALA A 60 -6.70 34.76 3.93
CA ALA A 60 -6.38 35.11 5.31
C ALA A 60 -7.49 35.95 5.97
N HIS A 61 -8.20 36.75 5.19
CA HIS A 61 -9.31 37.58 5.64
C HIS A 61 -10.62 36.78 5.77
N ASP A 62 -10.97 36.00 4.73
CA ASP A 62 -12.22 35.23 4.71
C ASP A 62 -12.06 33.95 3.88
N GLU A 63 -11.64 32.88 4.55
CA GLU A 63 -11.35 31.59 3.92
C GLU A 63 -12.60 30.94 3.32
N MET A 64 -13.77 31.13 3.94
CA MET A 64 -15.03 30.58 3.45
C MET A 64 -15.47 31.27 2.16
N LEU A 65 -15.39 32.61 2.12
CA LEU A 65 -15.69 33.35 0.89
C LEU A 65 -14.71 32.97 -0.23
N ALA A 66 -13.41 32.88 0.08
CA ALA A 66 -12.39 32.47 -0.88
C ALA A 66 -12.68 31.08 -1.47
N ASP A 67 -13.10 30.10 -0.65
CA ASP A 67 -13.47 28.78 -1.15
C ASP A 67 -14.71 28.83 -2.08
N TRP A 68 -15.73 29.61 -1.73
CA TRP A 68 -16.89 29.84 -2.61
C TRP A 68 -16.50 30.46 -3.94
N LEU A 69 -15.62 31.46 -3.93
CA LEU A 69 -15.09 32.08 -5.15
C LEU A 69 -14.36 31.03 -6.01
N ARG A 70 -13.56 30.14 -5.42
CA ARG A 70 -12.91 29.04 -6.16
C ARG A 70 -13.93 28.09 -6.80
N GLN A 71 -15.09 27.87 -6.18
CA GLN A 71 -16.15 27.04 -6.74
C GLN A 71 -16.85 27.72 -7.93
N ASP A 72 -17.28 28.97 -7.76
CA ASP A 72 -18.13 29.66 -8.74
C ASP A 72 -17.35 30.33 -9.88
N LEU A 73 -16.03 30.53 -9.74
CA LEU A 73 -15.14 31.15 -10.74
C LEU A 73 -14.20 30.15 -11.44
N ALA A 74 -14.40 28.84 -11.24
CA ALA A 74 -13.66 27.80 -11.94
C ALA A 74 -13.73 27.98 -13.49
N PRO A 75 -12.66 27.68 -14.24
CA PRO A 75 -11.43 27.00 -13.81
C PRO A 75 -10.34 27.93 -13.27
N LEU A 76 -10.55 29.26 -13.19
CA LEU A 76 -9.50 30.16 -12.70
C LEU A 76 -9.25 29.92 -11.20
N LYS A 77 -8.00 29.65 -10.86
CA LYS A 77 -7.58 29.61 -9.46
C LYS A 77 -7.52 31.02 -8.87
N GLY A 78 -7.57 31.12 -7.55
CA GLY A 78 -7.52 32.40 -6.84
C GLY A 78 -6.41 33.35 -7.30
N PRO A 79 -5.13 32.92 -7.35
CA PRO A 79 -4.04 33.76 -7.86
C PRO A 79 -4.21 34.13 -9.34
N GLU A 80 -4.76 33.24 -10.17
CA GLU A 80 -4.99 33.49 -11.60
C GLU A 80 -6.10 34.53 -11.81
N LEU A 81 -7.14 34.50 -10.97
CA LEU A 81 -8.19 35.50 -10.95
C LEU A 81 -7.64 36.91 -10.67
N LEU A 82 -6.69 37.03 -9.74
CA LEU A 82 -6.04 38.31 -9.40
C LEU A 82 -4.95 38.74 -10.40
N ALA A 83 -4.51 37.84 -11.27
CA ALA A 83 -3.57 38.11 -12.35
C ALA A 83 -4.29 38.42 -13.68
N SER A 84 -5.62 38.33 -13.73
CA SER A 84 -6.41 38.61 -14.93
C SER A 84 -6.78 40.09 -15.05
N ASP A 85 -6.89 40.60 -16.27
CA ASP A 85 -7.34 41.98 -16.55
C ASP A 85 -8.87 42.14 -16.42
N ASP A 86 -9.59 41.04 -16.19
CA ASP A 86 -11.07 40.99 -16.10
C ASP A 86 -11.58 40.29 -14.82
N GLY A 87 -10.74 40.09 -13.81
CA GLY A 87 -11.07 39.38 -12.58
C GLY A 87 -12.28 39.94 -11.82
N LEU A 88 -12.36 41.26 -11.66
CA LEU A 88 -13.50 41.95 -11.05
C LEU A 88 -14.77 41.76 -11.89
N THR A 89 -14.66 41.86 -13.21
CA THR A 89 -15.80 41.65 -14.13
C THR A 89 -16.33 40.21 -14.04
N ARG A 90 -15.44 39.23 -13.96
CA ARG A 90 -15.79 37.82 -13.75
C ARG A 90 -16.48 37.61 -12.40
N PHE A 91 -15.95 38.20 -11.33
CA PHE A 91 -16.59 38.18 -10.02
C PHE A 91 -18.01 38.75 -10.07
N LEU A 92 -18.20 39.94 -10.65
CA LEU A 92 -19.53 40.55 -10.76
C LEU A 92 -20.50 39.69 -11.58
N THR A 93 -20.02 39.03 -12.62
CA THR A 93 -20.82 38.11 -13.44
C THR A 93 -21.26 36.88 -12.63
N ALA A 94 -20.33 36.26 -11.89
CA ALA A 94 -20.66 35.13 -11.02
C ALA A 94 -21.59 35.54 -9.87
N ALA A 95 -21.33 36.69 -9.24
CA ALA A 95 -22.17 37.25 -8.20
C ALA A 95 -23.62 37.45 -8.69
N ALA A 96 -23.79 38.01 -9.89
CA ALA A 96 -25.11 38.20 -10.50
C ALA A 96 -25.79 36.86 -10.83
N ALA A 97 -25.04 35.89 -11.37
CA ALA A 97 -25.56 34.56 -11.72
C ALA A 97 -26.06 33.79 -10.48
N VAL A 98 -25.35 33.90 -9.35
CA VAL A 98 -25.67 33.18 -8.12
C VAL A 98 -26.73 33.88 -7.27
N SER A 99 -26.72 35.22 -7.23
CA SER A 99 -27.67 36.01 -6.42
C SER A 99 -28.96 36.39 -7.13
N GLY A 100 -28.99 36.35 -8.47
CA GLY A 100 -30.12 36.80 -9.30
C GLY A 100 -30.28 38.32 -9.38
N GLN A 101 -29.37 39.12 -8.80
CA GLN A 101 -29.37 40.58 -8.88
C GLN A 101 -28.45 41.07 -10.00
N LYS A 102 -28.96 41.96 -10.88
CA LYS A 102 -28.12 42.64 -11.87
C LYS A 102 -27.33 43.76 -11.19
N SER A 103 -26.01 43.68 -11.23
CA SER A 103 -25.11 44.70 -10.70
C SER A 103 -24.16 45.22 -11.77
N GLY A 104 -24.09 46.54 -11.94
CA GLY A 104 -23.08 47.21 -12.76
C GLY A 104 -21.79 47.52 -11.96
N PRO A 105 -20.73 48.03 -12.62
CA PRO A 105 -19.42 48.29 -12.00
C PRO A 105 -19.45 49.29 -10.82
N ALA A 106 -20.49 50.12 -10.71
CA ALA A 106 -20.67 51.08 -9.62
C ALA A 106 -21.34 50.49 -8.35
N ALA A 107 -21.60 49.18 -8.32
CA ALA A 107 -22.34 48.49 -7.24
C ALA A 107 -21.57 47.29 -6.63
N CYS A 108 -20.23 47.31 -6.67
CA CYS A 108 -19.38 46.18 -6.27
C CYS A 108 -19.62 45.69 -4.83
N GLU A 109 -19.79 46.59 -3.86
CA GLU A 109 -20.07 46.22 -2.47
C GLU A 109 -21.45 45.56 -2.31
N THR A 110 -22.45 46.07 -3.02
CA THR A 110 -23.79 45.47 -3.06
C THR A 110 -23.76 44.08 -3.68
N ALA A 111 -23.00 43.91 -4.78
CA ALA A 111 -22.80 42.61 -5.41
C ALA A 111 -22.12 41.61 -4.47
N LEU A 112 -21.09 42.04 -3.72
CA LEU A 112 -20.43 41.20 -2.72
C LEU A 112 -21.37 40.81 -1.58
N ALA A 113 -22.17 41.74 -1.07
CA ALA A 113 -23.17 41.45 -0.04
C ALA A 113 -24.23 40.44 -0.53
N ALA A 114 -24.75 40.63 -1.74
CA ALA A 114 -25.71 39.71 -2.36
C ALA A 114 -25.11 38.32 -2.60
N TYR A 115 -23.86 38.26 -3.07
CA TYR A 115 -23.12 37.01 -3.24
C TYR A 115 -22.93 36.27 -1.91
N ARG A 116 -22.50 36.98 -0.86
CA ARG A 116 -22.36 36.41 0.50
C ARG A 116 -23.69 35.84 1.02
N ALA A 117 -24.80 36.56 0.82
CA ALA A 117 -26.12 36.08 1.21
C ALA A 117 -26.53 34.80 0.45
N ALA A 118 -26.27 34.74 -0.85
CA ALA A 118 -26.54 33.55 -1.66
C ALA A 118 -25.67 32.35 -1.27
N CYS A 119 -24.38 32.57 -0.98
CA CYS A 119 -23.47 31.56 -0.43
C CYS A 119 -23.98 31.05 0.93
N ALA A 120 -24.41 31.92 1.84
CA ALA A 120 -24.96 31.52 3.12
C ALA A 120 -26.21 30.63 2.97
N GLN A 121 -27.11 30.96 2.04
CA GLN A 121 -28.30 30.14 1.74
C GLN A 121 -27.95 28.77 1.14
N ARG A 122 -26.99 28.71 0.21
CA ARG A 122 -26.51 27.43 -0.36
C ARG A 122 -25.83 26.57 0.71
N ARG A 123 -24.96 27.17 1.53
CA ARG A 123 -24.31 26.52 2.66
C ARG A 123 -25.32 25.95 3.65
N ALA A 124 -26.33 26.72 4.03
CA ALA A 124 -27.38 26.27 4.94
C ALA A 124 -28.13 25.04 4.42
N ARG A 125 -28.37 24.96 3.11
CA ARG A 125 -28.97 23.79 2.44
C ARG A 125 -28.05 22.59 2.44
N ARG A 126 -26.79 22.76 2.02
CA ARG A 126 -25.80 21.67 1.94
C ARG A 126 -25.48 21.06 3.31
N LEU A 127 -25.33 21.92 4.32
CA LEU A 127 -24.98 21.49 5.69
C LEU A 127 -26.19 21.09 6.53
N ALA A 128 -27.42 21.10 6.00
CA ALA A 128 -28.63 20.82 6.77
C ALA A 128 -28.57 19.47 7.51
N ARG A 129 -28.12 18.42 6.80
CA ARG A 129 -27.91 17.09 7.38
C ARG A 129 -26.67 17.03 8.27
N VAL A 130 -25.56 17.60 7.80
CA VAL A 130 -24.27 17.57 8.52
C VAL A 130 -24.39 18.19 9.91
N LYS A 131 -25.03 19.35 10.05
CA LYS A 131 -25.21 20.00 11.35
C LYS A 131 -26.20 19.26 12.27
N ALA A 132 -27.10 18.44 11.71
CA ALA A 132 -28.07 17.67 12.49
C ALA A 132 -27.48 16.34 12.98
N GLU A 133 -26.71 15.66 12.12
CA GLU A 133 -26.22 14.31 12.35
C GLU A 133 -24.74 14.24 12.72
N PHE A 134 -23.93 15.25 12.38
CA PHE A 134 -22.47 15.22 12.47
C PHE A 134 -21.92 16.49 13.13
N SER A 135 -22.66 17.08 14.07
CA SER A 135 -22.39 18.40 14.67
C SER A 135 -21.09 18.50 15.50
N ARG A 136 -20.42 17.38 15.77
CA ARG A 136 -19.18 17.28 16.54
C ARG A 136 -18.23 16.35 15.80
N LEU A 137 -17.02 16.82 15.49
CA LEU A 137 -15.99 16.08 14.76
C LEU A 137 -14.69 16.07 15.55
N VAL A 138 -14.09 14.90 15.75
CA VAL A 138 -12.76 14.75 16.34
C VAL A 138 -11.76 14.42 15.24
N TYR A 139 -10.58 15.06 15.30
CA TYR A 139 -9.50 14.84 14.35
C TYR A 139 -8.17 15.25 14.97
N ALA A 140 -7.08 14.74 14.41
CA ALA A 140 -5.75 15.22 14.74
C ALA A 140 -5.33 16.33 13.76
N ARG A 141 -4.53 17.30 14.21
CA ARG A 141 -3.74 18.18 13.33
C ARG A 141 -2.28 17.83 13.46
N HIS A 142 -1.62 17.56 12.34
CA HIS A 142 -0.20 17.20 12.26
C HIS A 142 0.32 17.43 10.84
N PHE A 143 1.60 17.18 10.59
CA PHE A 143 2.14 17.23 9.23
C PHE A 143 1.54 16.14 8.32
N VAL A 144 1.39 16.40 7.03
CA VAL A 144 1.01 15.39 6.03
C VAL A 144 2.05 14.29 5.98
N MET A 145 1.60 13.06 6.24
CA MET A 145 2.46 11.89 6.39
C MET A 145 2.91 11.29 5.06
N GLY A 146 3.92 10.44 5.15
CA GLY A 146 4.65 9.83 4.04
C GLY A 146 6.16 10.13 4.09
N GLY A 147 6.93 9.30 3.41
CA GLY A 147 8.39 9.40 3.26
C GLY A 147 8.81 9.40 1.81
N SER A 148 9.91 8.77 1.45
CA SER A 148 10.17 8.40 0.04
C SER A 148 9.00 7.59 -0.56
N HIS A 149 8.20 6.93 0.29
CA HIS A 149 7.00 6.18 -0.03
C HIS A 149 5.81 6.59 0.86
N TYR A 150 4.57 6.37 0.41
CA TYR A 150 3.37 6.79 1.17
C TYR A 150 3.25 6.11 2.55
N ALA A 151 3.74 4.87 2.67
CA ALA A 151 3.56 4.01 3.84
C ALA A 151 4.56 4.27 4.98
N TYR A 152 5.69 4.95 4.72
CA TYR A 152 6.76 5.11 5.72
C TYR A 152 6.43 6.19 6.76
N THR A 153 5.73 5.78 7.82
CA THR A 153 5.14 6.69 8.81
C THR A 153 5.38 6.29 10.27
N GLU A 154 6.08 5.17 10.51
CA GLU A 154 6.36 4.57 11.82
C GLU A 154 7.28 5.44 12.66
N ALA A 155 8.28 6.04 11.99
CA ALA A 155 9.30 6.90 12.59
C ALA A 155 9.96 6.30 13.85
N LEU A 156 10.40 5.04 13.79
CA LEU A 156 10.95 4.36 14.97
C LEU A 156 12.16 5.06 15.58
N SER A 157 12.21 5.03 16.91
CA SER A 157 13.35 5.49 17.71
C SER A 157 14.66 4.83 17.30
N ASP A 158 14.63 3.55 16.91
CA ASP A 158 15.77 2.75 16.45
C ASP A 158 15.75 2.44 14.93
N ALA A 159 15.09 3.28 14.13
CA ALA A 159 14.93 3.10 12.68
C ALA A 159 16.25 2.76 11.96
N GLN A 160 16.18 1.81 11.02
CA GLN A 160 17.33 1.24 10.30
C GLN A 160 17.84 2.11 9.16
N ALA A 161 16.99 2.95 8.57
CA ALA A 161 17.39 3.95 7.58
C ALA A 161 16.48 5.18 7.63
N GLU A 162 15.47 5.23 6.76
CA GLU A 162 14.61 6.41 6.64
C GLU A 162 13.69 6.54 7.84
N ARG A 163 13.53 7.78 8.33
CA ARG A 163 12.68 8.10 9.46
C ARG A 163 11.98 9.44 9.23
N ASN A 164 10.66 9.39 9.05
CA ASN A 164 9.83 10.56 8.76
C ASN A 164 9.14 11.10 10.00
N PHE A 165 9.77 12.08 10.65
CA PHE A 165 9.24 12.72 11.85
C PHE A 165 9.24 14.25 11.69
N ARG A 166 8.14 14.91 12.08
CA ARG A 166 8.05 16.36 12.22
C ARG A 166 7.22 16.68 13.45
N ALA A 167 7.84 17.34 14.42
CA ALA A 167 7.21 17.66 15.69
C ALA A 167 6.03 18.64 15.52
N GLY A 168 5.05 18.54 16.41
CA GLY A 168 3.82 19.32 16.40
C GLY A 168 2.61 18.43 16.12
N GLY A 169 1.74 18.30 17.11
CA GLY A 169 0.50 17.53 16.98
C GLY A 169 -0.57 18.03 17.94
N GLN A 170 -1.82 18.05 17.47
CA GLN A 170 -2.97 18.41 18.29
C GLN A 170 -4.08 17.38 18.07
N LEU A 171 -4.80 17.02 19.13
CA LEU A 171 -6.11 16.39 19.02
C LEU A 171 -7.16 17.50 19.18
N CYS A 172 -8.03 17.66 18.19
CA CYS A 172 -9.00 18.74 18.12
C CYS A 172 -10.44 18.20 18.09
N LEU A 173 -11.36 19.02 18.59
CA LEU A 173 -12.80 18.87 18.48
C LEU A 173 -13.35 20.08 17.72
N ALA A 174 -14.03 19.86 16.59
CA ALA A 174 -14.81 20.89 15.90
C ALA A 174 -16.30 20.70 16.20
N GLU A 175 -16.98 21.79 16.56
CA GLU A 175 -18.39 21.78 16.93
C GLU A 175 -19.18 22.84 16.18
N TRP A 176 -20.35 22.47 15.67
CA TRP A 176 -21.28 23.40 15.06
C TRP A 176 -22.03 24.22 16.12
N ARG A 177 -21.80 25.54 16.17
CA ARG A 177 -22.48 26.49 17.07
C ARG A 177 -22.65 27.83 16.35
N ASP A 178 -23.75 28.53 16.62
CA ASP A 178 -24.00 29.90 16.13
C ASP A 178 -23.79 30.12 14.61
N GLY A 179 -24.05 29.08 13.81
CA GLY A 179 -23.93 29.14 12.34
C GLY A 179 -22.52 28.87 11.78
N LEU A 180 -21.55 28.58 12.65
CA LEU A 180 -20.15 28.31 12.30
C LEU A 180 -19.62 27.06 12.99
N TRP A 181 -18.44 26.62 12.57
CA TRP A 181 -17.70 25.56 13.23
C TRP A 181 -16.64 26.16 14.14
N HIS A 182 -16.63 25.73 15.39
CA HIS A 182 -15.70 26.18 16.41
C HIS A 182 -14.76 25.04 16.77
N GLU A 183 -13.46 25.31 16.69
CA GLU A 183 -12.43 24.33 17.04
C GLU A 183 -11.96 24.52 18.47
N THR A 184 -11.81 23.41 19.20
CA THR A 184 -11.20 23.33 20.53
C THR A 184 -10.09 22.29 20.50
N VAL A 185 -8.89 22.68 20.95
CA VAL A 185 -7.80 21.73 21.17
C VAL A 185 -8.10 20.94 22.44
N LEU A 186 -8.21 19.61 22.31
CA LEU A 186 -8.44 18.69 23.42
C LEU A 186 -7.13 18.36 24.14
N THR A 187 -6.06 18.13 23.38
CA THR A 187 -4.70 17.94 23.89
C THR A 187 -3.69 18.25 22.78
N GLU A 188 -2.45 18.58 23.15
CA GLU A 188 -1.41 18.93 22.19
C GLU A 188 0.00 18.50 22.64
N THR A 189 0.90 18.45 21.66
CA THR A 189 2.34 18.25 21.88
C THR A 189 3.14 19.12 20.90
N LYS A 190 4.20 19.75 21.41
CA LYS A 190 5.14 20.54 20.60
C LYS A 190 6.34 19.74 20.11
N GLU A 191 6.71 18.70 20.85
CA GLU A 191 7.91 17.87 20.58
C GLU A 191 7.56 16.53 19.92
N GLY A 192 6.29 16.13 20.03
CA GLY A 192 5.77 14.86 19.55
C GLY A 192 4.82 15.00 18.35
N VAL A 193 4.08 13.93 18.08
CA VAL A 193 3.03 13.87 17.05
C VAL A 193 1.83 13.11 17.60
N ILE A 194 0.63 13.67 17.41
CA ILE A 194 -0.66 13.02 17.65
C ILE A 194 -1.27 12.68 16.28
N ARG A 195 -1.83 11.47 16.13
CA ARG A 195 -2.43 11.01 14.87
C ARG A 195 -3.57 10.01 15.06
N ASP A 196 -4.25 9.73 13.96
CA ASP A 196 -5.20 8.62 13.78
C ASP A 196 -6.35 8.54 14.80
N ALA A 197 -7.08 9.64 14.98
CA ALA A 197 -8.25 9.65 15.87
C ALA A 197 -9.35 8.68 15.39
N ASP A 198 -9.95 7.90 16.29
CA ASP A 198 -11.17 7.10 16.06
C ASP A 198 -12.14 7.23 17.24
N VAL A 199 -13.42 6.96 17.00
CA VAL A 199 -14.48 7.12 18.01
C VAL A 199 -15.24 5.81 18.18
N ASP A 200 -15.41 5.41 19.44
CA ASP A 200 -16.15 4.21 19.80
C ASP A 200 -17.64 4.32 19.41
N TYR A 201 -18.32 3.20 19.28
CA TYR A 201 -19.69 3.13 18.79
C TYR A 201 -20.70 3.86 19.69
N ASP A 202 -20.42 3.99 20.98
CA ASP A 202 -21.26 4.74 21.93
C ASP A 202 -20.99 6.26 21.93
N GLY A 203 -19.95 6.71 21.21
CA GLY A 203 -19.54 8.11 21.13
C GLY A 203 -18.89 8.67 22.39
N ARG A 204 -18.45 7.82 23.33
CA ARG A 204 -17.91 8.24 24.63
C ARG A 204 -16.39 8.15 24.73
N ALA A 205 -15.75 7.35 23.90
CA ALA A 205 -14.30 7.18 23.91
C ALA A 205 -13.67 7.59 22.57
N ILE A 206 -12.51 8.23 22.66
CA ILE A 206 -11.69 8.68 21.54
C ILE A 206 -10.35 7.94 21.60
N LEU A 207 -10.07 7.12 20.59
CA LEU A 207 -8.78 6.46 20.40
C LEU A 207 -7.87 7.36 19.57
N PHE A 208 -6.58 7.42 19.87
CA PHE A 208 -5.57 8.09 19.06
C PHE A 208 -4.18 7.50 19.31
N ALA A 209 -3.22 7.81 18.44
CA ALA A 209 -1.82 7.47 18.65
C ALA A 209 -0.99 8.72 18.99
N LEU A 210 -0.06 8.60 19.92
CA LEU A 210 0.86 9.65 20.33
C LEU A 210 2.28 9.10 20.39
N LYS A 211 3.22 9.81 19.75
CA LYS A 211 4.66 9.69 19.93
C LYS A 211 5.14 10.98 20.58
N ARG A 212 5.68 10.93 21.81
CA ARG A 212 6.01 12.13 22.60
C ARG A 212 7.25 12.87 22.12
N SER A 213 8.21 12.15 21.54
CA SER A 213 9.46 12.71 21.01
C SER A 213 10.01 11.85 19.88
N ASP A 214 10.94 12.41 19.12
CA ASP A 214 11.51 11.77 17.94
C ASP A 214 12.29 10.46 18.24
N ARG A 215 13.23 10.50 19.20
CA ARG A 215 14.10 9.36 19.57
C ARG A 215 13.81 8.76 20.94
N GLY A 216 13.16 9.49 21.84
CA GLY A 216 12.92 9.06 23.21
C GLY A 216 11.60 8.31 23.42
N ASP A 217 10.80 8.16 22.36
CA ASP A 217 9.49 7.50 22.40
C ASP A 217 9.16 6.93 21.02
N ASP A 218 8.11 6.14 20.90
CA ASP A 218 7.51 5.69 19.64
C ASP A 218 5.99 5.90 19.67
N TYR A 219 5.28 5.62 18.56
CA TYR A 219 3.83 5.76 18.58
C TYR A 219 3.21 4.71 19.50
N HIS A 220 2.36 5.17 20.41
CA HIS A 220 1.57 4.32 21.29
C HIS A 220 0.10 4.74 21.23
N LEU A 221 -0.80 3.79 21.46
CA LEU A 221 -2.22 4.02 21.51
C LEU A 221 -2.64 4.58 22.87
N TYR A 222 -3.56 5.53 22.83
CA TYR A 222 -4.18 6.17 23.98
C TYR A 222 -5.68 6.25 23.77
N GLU A 223 -6.43 6.16 24.86
CA GLU A 223 -7.87 6.40 24.87
C GLU A 223 -8.20 7.59 25.75
N MET A 224 -9.05 8.48 25.25
CA MET A 224 -9.60 9.63 25.96
C MET A 224 -11.09 9.45 26.21
N ASP A 225 -11.55 9.71 27.43
CA ASP A 225 -12.98 9.90 27.71
C ASP A 225 -13.44 11.24 27.12
N ALA A 226 -14.46 11.21 26.27
CA ALA A 226 -14.92 12.37 25.52
C ALA A 226 -15.59 13.45 26.40
N ALA A 227 -16.06 13.10 27.59
CA ALA A 227 -16.73 14.02 28.50
C ALA A 227 -15.75 14.63 29.51
N THR A 228 -14.92 13.81 30.17
CA THR A 228 -13.98 14.27 31.19
C THR A 228 -12.64 14.72 30.62
N ARG A 229 -12.29 14.26 29.41
CA ARG A 229 -10.98 14.41 28.76
C ARG A 229 -9.83 13.68 29.45
N ASP A 230 -10.15 12.75 30.36
CA ASP A 230 -9.14 11.90 30.97
C ASP A 230 -8.53 10.99 29.90
N VAL A 231 -7.20 10.87 29.92
CA VAL A 231 -6.44 10.09 28.94
C VAL A 231 -5.74 8.92 29.64
N ARG A 232 -5.89 7.72 29.08
CA ARG A 232 -5.15 6.52 29.51
C ARG A 232 -4.30 5.93 28.38
N PRO A 233 -3.06 5.51 28.66
CA PRO A 233 -2.26 4.74 27.71
C PRO A 233 -2.82 3.31 27.57
N LEU A 234 -2.70 2.73 26.37
CA LEU A 234 -3.11 1.36 26.06
C LEU A 234 -1.91 0.48 25.65
N THR A 235 -0.90 1.07 25.02
CA THR A 235 0.30 0.35 24.59
C THR A 235 1.55 1.10 25.01
N GLU A 236 2.68 0.40 25.02
CA GLU A 236 3.99 0.95 25.37
C GLU A 236 5.13 0.13 24.74
N GLY A 237 6.33 0.71 24.74
CA GLY A 237 7.58 0.03 24.44
C GLY A 237 8.46 0.76 23.41
N LEU A 238 9.72 0.99 23.75
CA LEU A 238 10.66 1.65 22.84
C LEU A 238 11.10 0.70 21.70
N GLY A 239 11.23 1.25 20.51
CA GLY A 239 11.52 0.55 19.26
C GLY A 239 10.28 -0.10 18.64
N ILE A 240 9.07 0.22 19.11
CA ILE A 240 7.81 -0.34 18.63
C ILE A 240 6.81 0.79 18.42
N ALA A 241 6.27 0.91 17.21
CA ALA A 241 5.22 1.88 16.89
C ALA A 241 3.88 1.16 16.72
N ASP A 242 2.88 1.57 17.50
CA ASP A 242 1.49 1.14 17.49
C ASP A 242 0.62 2.36 17.09
N TYR A 243 -0.05 2.29 15.93
CA TYR A 243 -0.74 3.43 15.31
C TYR A 243 -1.91 3.00 14.41
N GLU A 244 -2.64 3.95 13.80
CA GLU A 244 -3.81 3.68 12.94
C GLU A 244 -4.89 2.79 13.61
N GLY A 245 -5.12 3.00 14.91
CA GLY A 245 -6.11 2.23 15.68
C GLY A 245 -7.56 2.48 15.25
N CYS A 246 -8.40 1.44 15.40
CA CYS A 246 -9.85 1.51 15.29
C CYS A 246 -10.56 0.55 16.24
N TYR A 247 -11.81 0.89 16.62
CA TYR A 247 -12.64 0.04 17.48
C TYR A 247 -13.35 -1.08 16.70
N LEU A 248 -13.22 -2.31 17.19
CA LEU A 248 -13.93 -3.48 16.69
C LEU A 248 -15.34 -3.59 17.30
N PRO A 249 -16.30 -4.23 16.61
CA PRO A 249 -17.68 -4.38 17.11
C PRO A 249 -17.81 -5.11 18.45
N ASP A 250 -16.86 -5.97 18.79
CA ASP A 250 -16.79 -6.70 20.06
C ASP A 250 -16.16 -5.87 21.21
N GLY A 251 -15.77 -4.61 20.95
CA GLY A 251 -15.16 -3.71 21.93
C GLY A 251 -13.62 -3.80 22.00
N ARG A 252 -12.99 -4.74 21.27
CA ARG A 252 -11.53 -4.81 21.12
C ARG A 252 -11.02 -3.68 20.23
N ILE A 253 -9.69 -3.55 20.17
CA ILE A 253 -9.01 -2.54 19.36
C ILE A 253 -8.12 -3.24 18.34
N LEU A 254 -8.23 -2.84 17.07
CA LEU A 254 -7.36 -3.26 15.97
C LEU A 254 -6.45 -2.09 15.58
N PHE A 255 -5.18 -2.37 15.30
CA PHE A 255 -4.18 -1.33 14.98
C PHE A 255 -3.02 -1.89 14.15
N ASN A 256 -2.28 -0.98 13.52
CA ASN A 256 -1.00 -1.29 12.87
C ASN A 256 0.14 -1.27 13.90
N SER A 257 1.05 -2.24 13.81
CA SER A 257 2.19 -2.34 14.71
C SER A 257 3.45 -2.87 14.02
N THR A 258 4.61 -2.30 14.40
CA THR A 258 5.94 -2.77 13.97
C THR A 258 6.48 -3.95 14.78
N ARG A 259 5.66 -4.55 15.67
CA ARG A 259 6.05 -5.71 16.51
C ARG A 259 6.51 -6.94 15.71
N CYS A 260 6.27 -7.00 14.40
CA CYS A 260 6.79 -8.06 13.55
C CYS A 260 8.30 -8.01 13.34
N MET A 261 8.95 -6.87 13.63
CA MET A 261 10.41 -6.69 13.52
C MET A 261 10.95 -7.13 12.16
N GLN A 262 10.36 -6.55 11.12
CA GLN A 262 10.68 -6.79 9.71
C GLN A 262 11.02 -5.45 9.06
N ILE A 263 11.76 -5.50 7.96
CA ILE A 263 11.93 -4.35 7.06
C ILE A 263 11.37 -4.68 5.68
N VAL A 264 11.02 -3.64 4.93
CA VAL A 264 10.56 -3.79 3.55
C VAL A 264 11.64 -4.39 2.67
N ASP A 265 11.21 -5.06 1.60
CA ASP A 265 12.14 -5.75 0.73
C ASP A 265 12.94 -4.81 -0.16
N CYS A 266 12.34 -3.68 -0.54
CA CYS A 266 12.89 -2.75 -1.50
C CYS A 266 13.64 -1.56 -0.88
N TRP A 267 13.69 -1.49 0.46
CA TRP A 267 14.33 -0.42 1.21
C TRP A 267 14.67 -0.87 2.64
N TRP A 268 15.25 -0.01 3.48
CA TRP A 268 15.65 -0.35 4.85
C TRP A 268 14.77 0.35 5.89
N THR A 269 13.45 0.24 5.72
CA THR A 269 12.44 0.83 6.61
C THR A 269 11.55 -0.26 7.20
N GLU A 270 11.11 -0.07 8.44
CA GLU A 270 10.36 -1.05 9.20
C GLU A 270 8.93 -1.23 8.71
N VAL A 271 8.43 -2.45 8.85
CA VAL A 271 7.11 -2.88 8.39
C VAL A 271 6.12 -2.88 9.54
N SER A 272 4.87 -2.52 9.26
CA SER A 272 3.73 -2.71 10.14
C SER A 272 2.79 -3.81 9.65
N ASN A 273 2.27 -4.58 10.60
CA ASN A 273 1.22 -5.57 10.41
C ASN A 273 0.02 -5.25 11.31
N LEU A 274 -1.13 -5.90 11.09
CA LEU A 274 -2.31 -5.70 11.92
C LEU A 274 -2.28 -6.59 13.17
N TYR A 275 -2.53 -5.96 14.31
CA TYR A 275 -2.63 -6.56 15.64
C TYR A 275 -3.96 -6.17 16.28
N ARG A 276 -4.44 -7.02 17.18
CA ARG A 276 -5.56 -6.70 18.06
C ARG A 276 -5.16 -6.76 19.51
N CYS A 277 -5.85 -6.00 20.37
CA CYS A 277 -5.78 -6.13 21.82
C CYS A 277 -7.18 -5.98 22.43
N ASP A 278 -7.30 -6.35 23.71
CA ASP A 278 -8.51 -6.09 24.48
C ASP A 278 -8.68 -4.59 24.77
N ARG A 279 -9.85 -4.20 25.26
CA ARG A 279 -10.19 -2.79 25.48
C ARG A 279 -9.27 -2.05 26.46
N ASP A 280 -8.55 -2.77 27.30
CA ASP A 280 -7.58 -2.22 28.25
C ASP A 280 -6.13 -2.29 27.75
N GLY A 281 -5.91 -2.71 26.50
CA GLY A 281 -4.58 -2.83 25.90
C GLY A 281 -3.89 -4.17 26.13
N ARG A 282 -4.47 -5.09 26.91
CA ARG A 282 -3.88 -6.42 27.15
C ARG A 282 -4.12 -7.37 25.97
N ASN A 283 -3.46 -8.52 26.01
CA ASN A 283 -3.62 -9.60 25.03
C ASN A 283 -3.39 -9.16 23.59
N ILE A 284 -2.30 -8.40 23.36
CA ILE A 284 -1.85 -8.04 22.01
C ILE A 284 -1.53 -9.32 21.23
N LEU A 285 -2.17 -9.48 20.07
CA LEU A 285 -2.05 -10.63 19.18
C LEU A 285 -1.91 -10.19 17.72
N ARG A 286 -0.91 -10.72 17.01
CA ARG A 286 -0.73 -10.53 15.56
C ARG A 286 -1.84 -11.26 14.79
N LEU A 287 -2.47 -10.56 13.84
CA LEU A 287 -3.50 -11.11 12.96
C LEU A 287 -3.00 -11.33 11.54
N THR A 288 -2.05 -10.53 11.05
CA THR A 288 -1.55 -10.63 9.68
C THR A 288 -0.05 -10.89 9.63
N PHE A 289 0.41 -11.61 8.61
CA PHE A 289 1.79 -12.06 8.47
C PHE A 289 2.34 -11.63 7.11
N ASP A 290 2.34 -10.32 6.87
CA ASP A 290 2.71 -9.73 5.60
C ASP A 290 4.18 -9.34 5.56
N GLN A 291 4.74 -9.50 4.35
CA GLN A 291 6.11 -9.16 3.97
C GLN A 291 6.39 -7.67 4.21
N VAL A 292 5.45 -6.81 3.82
CA VAL A 292 5.57 -5.34 3.87
C VAL A 292 4.30 -4.70 4.48
N HIS A 293 4.20 -3.36 4.44
CA HIS A 293 3.19 -2.60 5.17
C HIS A 293 1.73 -2.98 4.88
N LEU A 294 0.96 -3.04 5.96
CA LEU A 294 -0.48 -2.85 5.92
C LEU A 294 -0.84 -1.43 6.37
N ASN A 295 -1.88 -0.84 5.81
CA ASN A 295 -2.26 0.54 6.11
C ASN A 295 -3.76 0.69 6.32
N TYR A 296 -4.10 1.60 7.23
CA TYR A 296 -5.43 2.17 7.44
C TYR A 296 -6.56 1.13 7.56
N PRO A 297 -6.62 0.34 8.65
CA PRO A 297 -7.76 -0.52 8.89
C PRO A 297 -9.04 0.30 9.14
N ALA A 298 -10.16 -0.12 8.56
CA ALA A 298 -11.48 0.47 8.77
C ALA A 298 -12.58 -0.59 8.82
N VAL A 299 -13.45 -0.52 9.84
CA VAL A 299 -14.57 -1.45 10.00
C VAL A 299 -15.75 -1.04 9.10
N THR A 300 -16.27 -2.00 8.32
CA THR A 300 -17.44 -1.84 7.46
C THR A 300 -18.74 -2.02 8.23
N SER A 301 -19.87 -1.59 7.64
CA SER A 301 -21.21 -1.72 8.22
C SER A 301 -21.62 -3.16 8.52
N ASP A 302 -21.03 -4.15 7.83
CA ASP A 302 -21.29 -5.58 8.04
C ASP A 302 -20.23 -6.29 8.92
N GLY A 303 -19.37 -5.51 9.56
CA GLY A 303 -18.43 -5.96 10.59
C GLY A 303 -17.11 -6.55 10.05
N ARG A 304 -16.85 -6.48 8.74
CA ARG A 304 -15.52 -6.79 8.17
C ARG A 304 -14.56 -5.62 8.40
N VAL A 305 -13.27 -5.90 8.27
CA VAL A 305 -12.21 -4.88 8.29
C VAL A 305 -11.68 -4.73 6.87
N LEU A 306 -11.67 -3.51 6.33
CA LEU A 306 -10.95 -3.13 5.11
C LEU A 306 -9.55 -2.62 5.47
N TYR A 307 -8.56 -2.92 4.65
CA TYR A 307 -7.20 -2.39 4.82
C TYR A 307 -6.43 -2.42 3.49
N THR A 308 -5.46 -1.53 3.33
CA THR A 308 -4.52 -1.58 2.20
C THR A 308 -3.43 -2.58 2.50
N ARG A 309 -3.12 -3.44 1.55
CA ARG A 309 -2.01 -4.40 1.63
C ARG A 309 -0.99 -4.06 0.56
N TRP A 310 0.22 -3.69 0.94
CA TRP A 310 1.31 -3.63 -0.02
C TRP A 310 1.81 -5.05 -0.27
N GLU A 311 1.76 -5.52 -1.52
CA GLU A 311 1.92 -6.96 -1.77
C GLU A 311 2.72 -7.28 -3.03
N TYR A 312 3.90 -7.88 -2.85
CA TYR A 312 4.69 -8.35 -3.98
C TYR A 312 5.53 -9.60 -3.68
N ASN A 313 4.93 -10.78 -3.90
CA ASN A 313 5.66 -12.04 -4.02
C ASN A 313 5.87 -12.38 -5.50
N ASP A 314 7.13 -12.54 -5.90
CA ASP A 314 7.54 -12.85 -7.28
C ASP A 314 6.90 -11.92 -8.34
N ARG A 315 6.73 -10.64 -7.97
CA ARG A 315 6.19 -9.55 -8.80
C ARG A 315 6.74 -8.21 -8.37
N SER A 316 6.53 -7.18 -9.20
CA SER A 316 6.94 -5.82 -8.87
C SER A 316 6.25 -5.27 -7.62
N GLN A 317 7.05 -4.53 -6.85
CA GLN A 317 6.71 -3.76 -5.67
C GLN A 317 5.91 -2.48 -5.93
N MET A 318 5.95 -1.93 -7.15
CA MET A 318 5.59 -0.53 -7.39
C MET A 318 4.08 -0.29 -7.53
N TYR A 319 3.32 -1.20 -8.13
CA TYR A 319 1.93 -0.94 -8.52
C TYR A 319 0.84 -1.73 -7.78
N PRO A 320 1.10 -2.91 -7.17
CA PRO A 320 0.08 -3.58 -6.39
C PRO A 320 0.14 -3.15 -4.92
N GLN A 321 -0.66 -2.14 -4.57
CA GLN A 321 -1.07 -1.87 -3.18
C GLN A 321 -2.60 -1.98 -3.05
N PRO A 322 -3.15 -3.21 -3.22
CA PRO A 322 -4.58 -3.47 -3.25
C PRO A 322 -5.32 -3.21 -1.95
N LEU A 323 -6.64 -3.08 -2.09
CA LEU A 323 -7.57 -3.11 -0.98
C LEU A 323 -7.91 -4.56 -0.63
N PHE A 324 -7.75 -4.92 0.64
CA PHE A 324 -8.04 -6.22 1.22
C PHE A 324 -9.13 -6.11 2.29
N GLN A 325 -9.66 -7.27 2.68
CA GLN A 325 -10.58 -7.41 3.80
C GLN A 325 -10.28 -8.64 4.65
N MET A 326 -10.75 -8.63 5.89
CA MET A 326 -10.77 -9.78 6.80
C MET A 326 -11.93 -9.70 7.81
N LEU A 327 -12.18 -10.76 8.56
CA LEU A 327 -12.99 -10.72 9.78
C LEU A 327 -12.19 -10.13 10.95
N PRO A 328 -12.85 -9.60 12.00
CA PRO A 328 -12.17 -9.00 13.17
C PRO A 328 -11.19 -9.92 13.91
N ASP A 329 -11.32 -11.24 13.76
CA ASP A 329 -10.44 -12.25 14.35
C ASP A 329 -9.22 -12.60 13.48
N GLY A 330 -9.07 -11.97 12.31
CA GLY A 330 -7.98 -12.18 11.36
C GLY A 330 -8.22 -13.31 10.34
N THR A 331 -9.39 -13.96 10.37
CA THR A 331 -9.79 -14.98 9.39
C THR A 331 -10.35 -14.37 8.11
N ALA A 332 -10.52 -15.20 7.07
CA ALA A 332 -11.14 -14.87 5.80
C ALA A 332 -10.48 -13.67 5.07
N GLN A 333 -9.14 -13.60 5.15
CA GLN A 333 -8.37 -12.58 4.45
C GLN A 333 -8.51 -12.76 2.92
N SER A 334 -8.91 -11.71 2.21
CA SER A 334 -9.07 -11.75 0.75
C SER A 334 -8.94 -10.37 0.13
N ALA A 335 -8.44 -10.32 -1.11
CA ALA A 335 -8.47 -9.11 -1.92
C ALA A 335 -9.91 -8.65 -2.18
N VAL A 336 -10.12 -7.33 -2.13
CA VAL A 336 -11.35 -6.64 -2.53
C VAL A 336 -11.17 -6.04 -3.92
N TYR A 337 -10.07 -5.31 -4.16
CA TYR A 337 -9.83 -4.58 -5.41
C TYR A 337 -8.32 -4.36 -5.66
N GLY A 338 -7.89 -4.48 -6.92
CA GLY A 338 -6.57 -4.00 -7.40
C GLY A 338 -5.40 -4.98 -7.30
N GLU A 339 -5.64 -6.23 -6.86
CA GLU A 339 -4.57 -7.20 -6.59
C GLU A 339 -3.68 -7.53 -7.81
N ASN A 340 -4.23 -7.44 -9.02
CA ASN A 340 -3.56 -7.80 -10.27
C ASN A 340 -3.53 -6.61 -11.24
N SER A 341 -3.46 -5.39 -10.72
CA SER A 341 -3.65 -4.15 -11.49
C SER A 341 -2.40 -3.27 -11.53
N TRP A 342 -2.30 -2.44 -12.57
CA TRP A 342 -1.42 -1.27 -12.60
C TRP A 342 -2.07 -0.05 -11.94
N PHE A 343 -3.40 0.04 -12.01
CA PHE A 343 -4.18 1.16 -11.51
C PHE A 343 -5.36 0.68 -10.63
N PRO A 344 -5.69 1.39 -9.54
CA PRO A 344 -4.89 2.43 -8.91
C PRO A 344 -3.55 1.87 -8.43
N THR A 345 -2.46 2.65 -8.56
CA THR A 345 -1.13 2.27 -8.05
C THR A 345 -1.23 1.97 -6.55
N THR A 346 -1.82 2.90 -5.80
CA THR A 346 -2.09 2.73 -4.37
C THR A 346 -3.52 3.12 -4.04
N ILE A 347 -4.25 2.23 -3.36
CA ILE A 347 -5.56 2.52 -2.78
C ILE A 347 -5.35 2.72 -1.28
N ILE A 348 -5.57 3.92 -0.75
CA ILE A 348 -5.46 4.17 0.70
C ILE A 348 -6.70 4.84 1.26
N HIS A 349 -6.77 4.92 2.60
CA HIS A 349 -7.83 5.61 3.35
C HIS A 349 -9.24 5.12 3.02
N ALA A 350 -9.36 3.85 2.63
CA ALA A 350 -10.62 3.28 2.19
C ALA A 350 -11.63 3.19 3.33
N ARG A 351 -12.89 3.55 3.06
CA ARG A 351 -14.03 3.35 3.96
C ARG A 351 -15.25 2.86 3.19
N GLY A 352 -15.86 1.79 3.67
CA GLY A 352 -17.13 1.28 3.14
C GLY A 352 -18.26 2.29 3.36
N ILE A 353 -19.15 2.40 2.38
CA ILE A 353 -20.30 3.31 2.46
C ILE A 353 -21.44 2.62 3.22
N PRO A 354 -22.01 3.22 4.28
CA PRO A 354 -23.11 2.63 5.03
C PRO A 354 -24.28 2.22 4.12
N GLY A 355 -24.80 1.00 4.32
CA GLY A 355 -25.92 0.46 3.53
C GLY A 355 -25.59 0.12 2.06
N SER A 356 -24.32 0.18 1.64
CA SER A 356 -23.89 -0.08 0.26
C SER A 356 -22.73 -1.07 0.20
N GLY A 357 -22.50 -1.65 -0.99
CA GLY A 357 -21.30 -2.43 -1.31
C GLY A 357 -20.14 -1.58 -1.86
N LYS A 358 -20.33 -0.27 -2.00
CA LYS A 358 -19.34 0.68 -2.55
C LYS A 358 -18.41 1.23 -1.47
N ILE A 359 -17.27 1.75 -1.90
CA ILE A 359 -16.18 2.21 -1.03
C ILE A 359 -15.66 3.56 -1.54
N PHE A 360 -15.53 4.55 -0.67
CA PHE A 360 -14.69 5.73 -0.96
C PHE A 360 -13.25 5.45 -0.55
N ALA A 361 -12.30 5.87 -1.37
CA ALA A 361 -10.88 5.72 -1.10
C ALA A 361 -10.08 6.85 -1.78
N ILE A 362 -8.77 6.88 -1.53
CA ILE A 362 -7.82 7.75 -2.21
C ILE A 362 -6.96 6.91 -3.15
N ALA A 363 -6.89 7.32 -4.41
CA ALA A 363 -5.91 6.82 -5.36
C ALA A 363 -4.66 7.71 -5.30
N THR A 364 -3.52 7.12 -4.93
CA THR A 364 -2.22 7.80 -4.91
C THR A 364 -1.14 6.92 -5.53
N GLY A 365 0.08 7.46 -5.60
CA GLY A 365 1.25 6.76 -6.09
C GLY A 365 1.98 5.95 -5.01
N HIS A 366 2.97 5.19 -5.46
CA HIS A 366 3.90 4.44 -4.64
C HIS A 366 4.94 5.39 -4.04
N HIS A 367 5.72 6.07 -4.88
CA HIS A 367 6.63 7.15 -4.42
C HIS A 367 5.90 8.50 -4.27
N SER A 368 4.95 8.55 -3.35
CA SER A 368 4.09 9.71 -3.10
C SER A 368 3.92 10.04 -1.62
N ARG A 369 3.27 11.17 -1.33
CA ARG A 369 2.66 11.41 -0.01
C ARG A 369 1.29 10.71 0.03
N GLN A 370 0.71 10.62 1.22
CA GLN A 370 -0.60 9.97 1.37
C GLN A 370 -1.75 10.66 0.60
N PRO A 371 -1.88 12.00 0.54
CA PRO A 371 -2.98 12.62 -0.23
C PRO A 371 -2.93 12.25 -1.71
N GLY A 372 -4.09 12.23 -2.35
CA GLY A 372 -4.24 11.85 -3.76
C GLY A 372 -5.61 12.22 -4.32
N ASP A 373 -6.01 11.53 -5.40
CA ASP A 373 -7.32 11.69 -6.01
C ASP A 373 -8.41 10.96 -5.21
N LEU A 374 -9.58 11.58 -5.03
CA LEU A 374 -10.75 10.92 -4.44
C LEU A 374 -11.42 9.99 -5.46
N ILE A 375 -11.57 8.72 -5.08
CA ILE A 375 -12.19 7.69 -5.92
C ILE A 375 -13.37 7.02 -5.22
N LEU A 376 -14.36 6.62 -6.01
CA LEU A 376 -15.43 5.71 -5.65
C LEU A 376 -15.15 4.35 -6.30
N ILE A 377 -15.12 3.29 -5.49
CA ILE A 377 -14.91 1.91 -5.91
C ILE A 377 -16.23 1.15 -5.79
N ASP A 378 -16.61 0.47 -6.87
CA ASP A 378 -17.76 -0.44 -6.96
C ASP A 378 -17.27 -1.85 -7.35
N PRO A 379 -17.01 -2.74 -6.38
CA PRO A 379 -16.53 -4.10 -6.65
C PRO A 379 -17.50 -4.97 -7.46
N ALA A 380 -18.78 -4.58 -7.57
CA ALA A 380 -19.76 -5.30 -8.38
C ALA A 380 -19.57 -5.05 -9.88
N ARG A 381 -18.97 -3.91 -10.27
CA ARG A 381 -18.70 -3.56 -11.67
C ARG A 381 -17.38 -4.13 -12.21
N GLY A 382 -16.45 -4.44 -11.32
CA GLY A 382 -15.12 -4.95 -11.65
C GLY A 382 -14.25 -4.93 -10.39
N ARG A 383 -13.09 -5.58 -10.44
CA ARG A 383 -12.18 -5.67 -9.28
C ARG A 383 -10.73 -5.36 -9.60
N GLN A 384 -10.46 -5.05 -10.86
CA GLN A 384 -9.13 -4.75 -11.35
C GLN A 384 -9.20 -3.47 -12.17
N GLU A 385 -8.07 -2.78 -12.27
CA GLU A 385 -7.90 -1.66 -13.18
C GLU A 385 -8.99 -0.59 -12.95
N ALA A 386 -9.35 0.18 -13.98
CA ALA A 386 -10.39 1.18 -13.89
C ALA A 386 -11.85 0.62 -13.96
N GLU A 387 -12.06 -0.70 -14.01
CA GLU A 387 -13.38 -1.31 -14.29
C GLU A 387 -14.49 -0.88 -13.30
N GLY A 388 -14.16 -0.88 -12.01
CA GLY A 388 -15.04 -0.48 -10.91
C GLY A 388 -14.62 0.83 -10.24
N VAL A 389 -13.69 1.60 -10.80
CA VAL A 389 -13.24 2.88 -10.24
C VAL A 389 -13.89 4.05 -10.95
N THR A 390 -14.34 5.05 -10.20
CA THR A 390 -14.78 6.34 -10.72
C THR A 390 -14.09 7.45 -9.95
N LEU A 391 -13.41 8.35 -10.66
CA LEU A 391 -12.90 9.60 -10.09
C LEU A 391 -14.10 10.49 -9.79
N VAL A 392 -14.15 11.02 -8.57
CA VAL A 392 -15.23 11.89 -8.11
C VAL A 392 -14.66 13.25 -7.69
N ALA A 393 -15.56 14.17 -7.34
CA ALA A 393 -15.26 15.56 -7.02
C ALA A 393 -14.39 16.25 -8.09
N PRO A 394 -14.82 16.29 -9.37
CA PRO A 394 -16.13 15.87 -9.90
C PRO A 394 -16.12 14.46 -10.53
N VAL A 395 -17.32 13.89 -10.72
CA VAL A 395 -17.52 12.62 -11.44
C VAL A 395 -16.93 12.71 -12.84
N ARG A 396 -15.96 11.85 -13.14
CA ARG A 396 -15.31 11.79 -14.46
C ARG A 396 -14.89 10.36 -14.81
N PRO A 397 -14.83 10.02 -16.11
CA PRO A 397 -14.33 8.71 -16.54
C PRO A 397 -12.92 8.45 -16.01
N THR A 398 -12.70 7.25 -15.49
CA THR A 398 -11.39 6.80 -15.03
C THR A 398 -10.75 5.91 -16.08
N LYS A 399 -9.45 6.06 -16.28
CA LYS A 399 -8.64 5.20 -17.16
C LYS A 399 -7.51 4.61 -16.35
N SER A 400 -7.18 3.35 -16.63
CA SER A 400 -5.96 2.75 -16.12
C SER A 400 -4.75 3.47 -16.67
N VAL A 401 -3.83 3.82 -15.77
CA VAL A 401 -2.56 4.46 -16.07
C VAL A 401 -1.46 3.81 -15.25
N THR A 402 -0.23 3.90 -15.74
CA THR A 402 0.94 3.34 -15.06
C THR A 402 1.84 4.49 -14.62
N ILE A 403 1.50 5.10 -13.47
CA ILE A 403 2.19 6.29 -12.94
C ILE A 403 2.58 6.02 -11.49
N ASP A 404 3.89 6.07 -11.23
CA ASP A 404 4.47 5.82 -9.91
C ASP A 404 4.05 6.89 -8.88
N ALA A 405 4.08 8.17 -9.26
CA ALA A 405 3.65 9.28 -8.41
C ALA A 405 2.22 9.77 -8.71
N TYR A 406 1.28 8.85 -8.93
CA TYR A 406 -0.11 9.17 -9.29
C TYR A 406 -0.81 10.05 -8.23
N GLY A 407 -1.73 10.91 -8.67
CA GLY A 407 -2.58 11.72 -7.78
C GLY A 407 -1.85 12.84 -7.04
N GLN A 408 -0.62 13.19 -7.41
CA GLN A 408 0.17 14.25 -6.76
C GLN A 408 0.08 15.61 -7.46
N GLU A 409 -0.98 15.88 -8.22
CA GLU A 409 -1.17 17.14 -8.95
C GLU A 409 -2.59 17.66 -8.77
N GLY A 410 -2.75 18.99 -8.80
CA GLY A 410 -4.05 19.61 -8.61
C GLY A 410 -4.58 19.44 -7.18
N ASP A 411 -5.89 19.31 -7.08
CA ASP A 411 -6.62 19.12 -5.84
C ASP A 411 -6.17 17.84 -5.10
N LEU A 412 -5.93 17.93 -3.79
CA LEU A 412 -5.47 16.79 -2.99
C LEU A 412 -6.48 16.42 -1.90
N PHE A 413 -6.83 15.14 -1.85
CA PHE A 413 -7.80 14.56 -0.93
C PHE A 413 -7.15 13.55 0.01
N ALA A 414 -7.66 13.46 1.24
CA ALA A 414 -7.29 12.44 2.21
C ALA A 414 -8.48 12.10 3.12
N TYR A 415 -8.44 10.90 3.73
CA TYR A 415 -9.34 10.47 4.80
C TYR A 415 -10.85 10.68 4.54
N PRO A 416 -11.43 10.13 3.44
CA PRO A 416 -12.87 10.22 3.22
C PRO A 416 -13.63 9.49 4.34
N TYR A 417 -14.65 10.16 4.88
CA TYR A 417 -15.64 9.59 5.81
C TYR A 417 -17.02 9.63 5.15
N PRO A 418 -17.51 8.50 4.62
CA PRO A 418 -18.79 8.47 3.90
C PRO A 418 -19.98 8.81 4.79
N ILE A 419 -20.88 9.66 4.27
CA ILE A 419 -22.21 9.90 4.86
C ILE A 419 -23.26 9.03 4.13
N ASP A 420 -23.17 8.98 2.80
CA ASP A 420 -23.94 8.12 1.90
C ASP A 420 -23.17 7.95 0.57
N GLU A 421 -23.81 7.38 -0.47
CA GLU A 421 -23.18 7.17 -1.77
C GLU A 421 -22.81 8.46 -2.53
N ARG A 422 -23.36 9.61 -2.11
CA ARG A 422 -23.18 10.89 -2.81
C ARG A 422 -22.34 11.88 -2.02
N THR A 423 -22.31 11.77 -0.69
CA THR A 423 -21.72 12.80 0.18
C THR A 423 -20.80 12.21 1.25
N LEU A 424 -19.79 12.99 1.63
CA LEU A 424 -18.77 12.59 2.59
C LEU A 424 -18.20 13.79 3.35
N LEU A 425 -17.57 13.51 4.49
CA LEU A 425 -16.56 14.41 5.06
C LEU A 425 -15.19 14.03 4.48
N VAL A 426 -14.34 15.00 4.20
CA VAL A 426 -13.02 14.74 3.59
C VAL A 426 -12.00 15.78 4.01
N THR A 427 -10.76 15.35 4.16
CA THR A 427 -9.61 16.24 4.33
C THR A 427 -9.13 16.68 2.95
N TYR A 428 -9.01 17.99 2.73
CA TYR A 428 -8.88 18.52 1.38
C TYR A 428 -7.97 19.77 1.31
N ASN A 429 -7.17 19.84 0.25
CA ASN A 429 -6.37 21.00 -0.12
C ASN A 429 -6.64 21.39 -1.60
N PRO A 430 -7.28 22.55 -1.85
CA PRO A 430 -7.60 23.03 -3.20
C PRO A 430 -6.41 23.62 -3.98
N ASP A 431 -5.25 23.80 -3.35
CA ASP A 431 -4.06 24.32 -4.03
C ASP A 431 -3.12 23.22 -4.50
N GLY A 432 -3.27 22.02 -3.93
CA GLY A 432 -2.33 20.94 -4.12
C GLY A 432 -0.93 21.24 -3.58
N TRP A 433 0.07 20.69 -4.27
CA TRP A 433 1.47 21.01 -4.07
C TRP A 433 1.85 22.25 -4.89
N THR A 434 2.63 23.16 -4.29
CA THR A 434 3.09 24.35 -5.01
C THR A 434 4.24 24.01 -5.96
N GLN A 435 4.45 24.81 -7.00
CA GLN A 435 5.65 24.71 -7.84
C GLN A 435 6.61 25.85 -7.54
N VAL A 436 7.90 25.53 -7.34
CA VAL A 436 8.99 26.48 -7.18
C VAL A 436 10.10 26.08 -8.15
N ASP A 437 10.49 26.98 -9.06
CA ASP A 437 11.48 26.74 -10.11
C ASP A 437 11.21 25.48 -10.96
N GLY A 438 9.95 25.25 -11.30
CA GLY A 438 9.51 24.08 -12.07
C GLY A 438 9.56 22.76 -11.31
N LYS A 439 9.83 22.78 -10.00
CA LYS A 439 9.84 21.59 -9.13
C LYS A 439 8.69 21.62 -8.15
N ARG A 440 8.12 20.45 -7.88
CA ARG A 440 7.09 20.25 -6.86
C ARG A 440 7.65 20.56 -5.47
N HIS A 441 7.00 21.47 -4.77
CA HIS A 441 7.28 21.83 -3.40
C HIS A 441 6.11 21.42 -2.50
N GLU A 442 6.37 20.44 -1.63
CA GLU A 442 5.36 19.80 -0.79
C GLU A 442 5.33 20.49 0.58
N ASN A 443 4.50 21.51 0.73
CA ASN A 443 4.24 22.08 2.05
C ASN A 443 3.38 21.11 2.87
N ARG A 444 4.05 20.24 3.63
CA ARG A 444 3.40 19.20 4.43
C ARG A 444 2.91 19.68 5.79
N MET A 445 3.14 20.94 6.18
CA MET A 445 2.74 21.37 7.53
C MET A 445 1.33 21.93 7.58
N THR A 446 0.77 22.40 6.46
CA THR A 446 -0.48 23.17 6.43
C THR A 446 -1.21 22.95 5.11
N GLY A 447 -2.35 23.62 4.91
CA GLY A 447 -3.06 23.66 3.63
C GLY A 447 -4.22 22.69 3.51
N PHE A 448 -4.36 21.75 4.46
CA PHE A 448 -5.45 20.77 4.50
C PHE A 448 -6.46 21.09 5.60
N GLY A 449 -7.71 21.30 5.18
CA GLY A 449 -8.87 21.51 6.06
C GLY A 449 -9.86 20.35 5.99
N VAL A 450 -10.90 20.38 6.83
CA VAL A 450 -12.01 19.40 6.79
C VAL A 450 -13.18 20.01 6.05
N TYR A 451 -13.73 19.27 5.09
CA TYR A 451 -14.84 19.70 4.23
C TYR A 451 -15.98 18.69 4.29
N TRP A 452 -17.21 19.17 4.11
CA TRP A 452 -18.27 18.36 3.51
C TRP A 452 -18.15 18.49 1.99
N MET A 453 -18.38 17.39 1.27
CA MET A 453 -18.29 17.37 -0.18
C MET A 453 -19.29 16.38 -0.78
N ASP A 454 -19.81 16.69 -1.97
CA ASP A 454 -20.51 15.72 -2.81
C ASP A 454 -19.64 15.20 -3.97
N ILE A 455 -20.06 14.09 -4.59
CA ILE A 455 -19.31 13.46 -5.69
C ILE A 455 -19.15 14.35 -6.93
N ASP A 456 -19.93 15.43 -7.07
CA ASP A 456 -19.82 16.39 -8.17
C ASP A 456 -18.88 17.56 -7.83
N GLY A 457 -18.30 17.57 -6.62
CA GLY A 457 -17.30 18.54 -6.17
C GLY A 457 -17.88 19.77 -5.47
N GLN A 458 -19.20 19.81 -5.24
CA GLN A 458 -19.80 20.85 -4.41
C GLN A 458 -19.37 20.64 -2.97
N ARG A 459 -18.87 21.70 -2.31
CA ARG A 459 -18.19 21.55 -1.02
C ARG A 459 -18.46 22.70 -0.06
N GLU A 460 -18.20 22.43 1.21
CA GLU A 460 -18.32 23.37 2.31
C GLU A 460 -17.16 23.20 3.28
N LEU A 461 -16.35 24.24 3.45
CA LEU A 461 -15.32 24.30 4.49
C LEU A 461 -15.97 24.16 5.87
N LEU A 462 -15.54 23.16 6.66
CA LEU A 462 -15.97 22.96 8.05
C LEU A 462 -14.87 23.39 9.01
N VAL A 463 -13.64 22.97 8.77
CA VAL A 463 -12.48 23.30 9.60
C VAL A 463 -11.40 23.94 8.74
N SER A 464 -10.90 25.10 9.19
CA SER A 464 -9.88 25.90 8.50
C SER A 464 -8.64 25.07 8.13
N ARG A 465 -8.12 25.31 6.94
CA ARG A 465 -6.90 24.68 6.43
C ARG A 465 -5.61 25.32 6.95
N ARG A 466 -5.74 26.42 7.70
CA ARG A 466 -4.62 27.13 8.30
C ARG A 466 -4.11 26.40 9.53
N GLY A 467 -2.86 26.68 9.89
CA GLY A 467 -2.17 25.98 10.96
C GLY A 467 -1.74 24.58 10.52
N LEU A 468 -1.56 23.67 11.48
CA LEU A 468 -1.19 22.29 11.18
C LEU A 468 -2.26 21.61 10.31
N ALA A 469 -1.84 20.83 9.32
CA ALA A 469 -2.75 20.13 8.42
C ALA A 469 -3.72 19.22 9.19
N CYS A 470 -5.00 19.26 8.82
CA CYS A 470 -6.01 18.39 9.40
C CYS A 470 -5.78 16.94 8.95
N GLY A 471 -5.86 16.00 9.88
CA GLY A 471 -5.85 14.56 9.63
C GLY A 471 -7.26 14.01 9.46
N ARG A 472 -7.44 12.73 9.80
CA ARG A 472 -8.72 12.03 9.74
C ARG A 472 -9.77 12.67 10.67
N ALA A 473 -10.91 13.08 10.11
CA ALA A 473 -12.07 13.52 10.87
C ALA A 473 -13.07 12.39 11.10
N VAL A 474 -13.47 12.20 12.35
CA VAL A 474 -14.43 11.19 12.79
C VAL A 474 -15.54 11.86 13.60
N PRO A 475 -16.83 11.56 13.32
CA PRO A 475 -17.93 12.10 14.10
C PRO A 475 -17.91 11.63 15.56
N LEU A 476 -18.01 12.57 16.50
CA LEU A 476 -18.12 12.28 17.93
C LEU A 476 -19.59 12.15 18.32
N ARG A 477 -20.15 10.96 18.08
CA ARG A 477 -21.54 10.62 18.38
C ARG A 477 -21.73 9.11 18.53
N PRO A 478 -22.82 8.68 19.19
CA PRO A 478 -23.28 7.31 19.04
C PRO A 478 -23.56 6.96 17.57
N ARG A 479 -23.14 5.77 17.16
CA ARG A 479 -23.36 5.19 15.83
C ARG A 479 -23.75 3.72 15.95
N GLU A 480 -24.39 3.21 14.90
CA GLU A 480 -24.76 1.80 14.84
C GLU A 480 -23.51 0.92 14.95
N ARG A 481 -23.58 -0.07 15.85
CA ARG A 481 -22.54 -1.07 16.03
C ARG A 481 -22.78 -2.18 14.99
N PRO A 482 -21.81 -2.47 14.09
CA PRO A 482 -21.91 -3.56 13.14
C PRO A 482 -22.18 -4.89 13.86
N PRO A 483 -22.79 -5.86 13.18
CA PRO A 483 -23.01 -7.19 13.76
C PRO A 483 -21.69 -7.81 14.24
N THR A 484 -21.64 -8.19 15.52
CA THR A 484 -20.51 -8.95 16.06
C THR A 484 -20.61 -10.40 15.60
N ARG A 485 -19.56 -10.88 14.92
CA ARG A 485 -19.43 -12.28 14.53
C ARG A 485 -18.65 -13.02 15.62
N PRO A 486 -19.16 -14.16 16.13
CA PRO A 486 -18.36 -15.02 16.99
C PRO A 486 -17.08 -15.45 16.27
N SER A 487 -15.95 -15.36 16.97
CA SER A 487 -14.68 -15.90 16.49
C SER A 487 -14.79 -17.42 16.36
N LEU A 488 -14.40 -17.96 15.21
CA LEU A 488 -14.26 -19.41 15.01
C LEU A 488 -12.81 -19.88 15.20
N VAL A 489 -11.91 -18.94 15.51
CA VAL A 489 -10.51 -19.24 15.79
C VAL A 489 -10.41 -20.11 17.04
N ASP A 490 -9.75 -21.25 16.90
CA ASP A 490 -9.42 -22.15 18.00
C ASP A 490 -7.92 -22.02 18.29
N TYR A 491 -7.58 -21.19 19.28
CA TYR A 491 -6.20 -20.90 19.65
C TYR A 491 -5.43 -22.13 20.17
N ALA A 492 -6.11 -23.23 20.52
CA ALA A 492 -5.46 -24.48 20.89
C ALA A 492 -5.03 -25.31 19.67
N ARG A 493 -5.52 -24.99 18.47
CA ARG A 493 -5.20 -25.70 17.22
C ARG A 493 -4.16 -24.94 16.39
N PRO A 494 -2.89 -25.40 16.34
CA PRO A 494 -1.82 -24.71 15.60
C PRO A 494 -1.94 -24.83 14.07
N THR A 495 -3.02 -25.40 13.56
CA THR A 495 -3.24 -25.70 12.14
C THR A 495 -4.63 -25.26 11.72
N GLY A 496 -4.79 -25.06 10.41
CA GLY A 496 -6.08 -24.92 9.75
C GLY A 496 -6.11 -25.74 8.46
N THR A 497 -7.09 -25.52 7.61
CA THR A 497 -7.23 -26.25 6.35
C THR A 497 -7.46 -25.34 5.15
N PHE A 498 -6.97 -25.78 3.99
CA PHE A 498 -7.22 -25.17 2.69
C PHE A 498 -7.97 -26.14 1.79
N TYR A 499 -9.05 -25.65 1.18
CA TYR A 499 -9.84 -26.38 0.20
C TYR A 499 -9.94 -25.62 -1.13
N VAL A 500 -9.55 -26.27 -2.22
CA VAL A 500 -9.78 -25.78 -3.59
C VAL A 500 -10.80 -26.68 -4.24
N GLN A 501 -11.93 -26.11 -4.68
CA GLN A 501 -12.99 -26.89 -5.30
C GLN A 501 -12.54 -27.49 -6.64
N ASP A 502 -11.93 -26.68 -7.51
CA ASP A 502 -11.35 -27.14 -8.77
C ASP A 502 -10.21 -26.23 -9.23
N VAL A 503 -8.98 -26.75 -9.28
CA VAL A 503 -7.80 -25.99 -9.74
C VAL A 503 -7.86 -25.55 -11.20
N TYR A 504 -8.79 -26.05 -12.03
CA TYR A 504 -8.92 -25.65 -13.43
C TYR A 504 -9.88 -24.48 -13.65
N GLU A 505 -10.56 -24.03 -12.60
CA GLU A 505 -11.47 -22.89 -12.68
C GLU A 505 -10.73 -21.56 -12.47
N GLY A 506 -11.14 -20.54 -13.21
CA GLY A 506 -10.59 -19.18 -13.12
C GLY A 506 -9.54 -18.83 -14.19
N PRO A 507 -9.30 -17.53 -14.40
CA PRO A 507 -8.45 -17.01 -15.48
C PRO A 507 -6.97 -17.42 -15.37
N ALA A 508 -6.47 -17.76 -14.18
CA ALA A 508 -5.08 -18.19 -14.04
C ALA A 508 -4.81 -19.57 -14.66
N MET A 509 -5.85 -20.35 -14.98
CA MET A 509 -5.76 -21.71 -15.50
C MET A 509 -6.41 -21.89 -16.87
N ASP A 510 -6.77 -20.78 -17.53
CA ASP A 510 -7.35 -20.78 -18.86
C ASP A 510 -6.45 -21.49 -19.88
N GLY A 511 -7.05 -22.34 -20.70
CA GLY A 511 -6.36 -23.16 -21.70
C GLY A 511 -5.57 -24.37 -21.17
N VAL A 512 -5.52 -24.63 -19.86
CA VAL A 512 -4.87 -25.84 -19.32
C VAL A 512 -5.79 -27.05 -19.41
N ALA A 513 -5.35 -28.12 -20.06
CA ALA A 513 -6.13 -29.34 -20.15
C ALA A 513 -6.31 -30.01 -18.77
N ARG A 514 -7.55 -30.41 -18.45
CA ARG A 514 -7.85 -31.16 -17.22
C ARG A 514 -6.99 -32.42 -17.12
N GLY A 515 -6.50 -32.71 -15.93
CA GLY A 515 -5.61 -33.82 -15.65
C GLY A 515 -4.14 -33.51 -15.88
N THR A 516 -3.77 -32.33 -16.39
CA THR A 516 -2.37 -31.88 -16.50
C THR A 516 -1.72 -31.76 -15.12
N VAL A 517 -2.42 -31.11 -14.18
CA VAL A 517 -1.94 -30.87 -12.81
C VAL A 517 -2.11 -32.13 -11.97
N LYS A 518 -1.03 -32.56 -11.31
CA LYS A 518 -1.00 -33.73 -10.41
C LYS A 518 -0.80 -33.35 -8.95
N THR A 519 -0.12 -32.23 -8.70
CA THR A 519 0.29 -31.82 -7.37
C THR A 519 0.06 -30.33 -7.17
N LEU A 520 -0.47 -29.97 -6.01
CA LEU A 520 -0.42 -28.61 -5.47
C LEU A 520 0.71 -28.59 -4.44
N ARG A 521 1.75 -27.81 -4.70
CA ARG A 521 2.89 -27.60 -3.81
C ARG A 521 2.68 -26.35 -2.96
N VAL A 522 2.95 -26.48 -1.67
CA VAL A 522 2.88 -25.40 -0.68
C VAL A 522 4.29 -24.96 -0.31
N ILE A 523 4.55 -23.67 -0.43
CA ILE A 523 5.81 -23.01 -0.09
C ILE A 523 5.54 -21.90 0.91
N GLY A 524 6.36 -21.81 1.95
CA GLY A 524 6.34 -20.73 2.93
C GLY A 524 7.32 -19.62 2.57
N LEU A 525 7.09 -18.43 3.12
CA LEU A 525 7.98 -17.28 2.99
C LEU A 525 8.60 -16.94 4.35
N ASP A 526 9.86 -16.50 4.35
CA ASP A 526 10.52 -15.91 5.51
C ASP A 526 10.97 -14.48 5.18
N TYR A 527 10.84 -13.56 6.13
CA TYR A 527 11.00 -12.12 5.89
C TYR A 527 12.16 -11.52 6.66
N ARG A 528 12.93 -10.62 6.04
CA ARG A 528 14.18 -10.08 6.61
C ARG A 528 13.96 -9.17 7.81
N ALA A 529 14.81 -9.32 8.83
CA ALA A 529 14.79 -8.48 10.04
C ALA A 529 15.66 -7.23 9.93
N ALA A 530 16.70 -7.29 9.10
CA ALA A 530 17.70 -6.24 9.01
C ALA A 530 18.20 -6.03 7.59
N GLY A 531 18.51 -4.76 7.26
CA GLY A 531 19.11 -4.38 5.99
C GLY A 531 20.63 -4.56 6.03
N ILE A 532 21.15 -5.49 5.23
CA ILE A 532 22.57 -5.83 5.11
C ILE A 532 22.89 -6.12 3.64
N GLY A 533 23.68 -5.25 3.03
CA GLY A 533 23.95 -5.35 1.59
C GLY A 533 22.70 -5.12 0.73
N SER A 534 22.92 -5.02 -0.58
CA SER A 534 21.84 -4.88 -1.55
C SER A 534 22.26 -5.30 -2.95
N ASN A 535 21.29 -5.72 -3.76
CA ASN A 535 21.41 -5.72 -5.21
C ASN A 535 20.24 -4.92 -5.82
N GLY A 536 20.04 -4.99 -7.14
CA GLY A 536 18.98 -4.30 -7.83
C GLY A 536 18.23 -5.21 -8.80
N ASN A 537 16.91 -5.06 -8.85
CA ASN A 537 16.06 -5.68 -9.87
C ASN A 537 15.64 -4.64 -10.92
N GLY A 538 15.04 -5.11 -12.00
CA GLY A 538 14.48 -4.26 -13.02
C GLY A 538 13.75 -5.07 -14.08
N GLY A 539 12.58 -4.60 -14.48
CA GLY A 539 11.71 -5.25 -15.45
C GLY A 539 10.50 -4.40 -15.80
N PRO A 540 9.47 -4.99 -16.42
CA PRO A 540 8.25 -4.28 -16.83
C PRO A 540 7.54 -3.57 -15.68
N GLY A 541 7.65 -4.08 -14.45
CA GLY A 541 7.07 -3.45 -13.27
C GLY A 541 7.92 -2.37 -12.62
N GLY A 542 9.01 -1.92 -13.25
CA GLY A 542 9.95 -0.96 -12.68
C GLY A 542 11.18 -1.63 -12.05
N GLY A 543 11.98 -0.86 -11.33
CA GLY A 543 13.18 -1.33 -10.65
C GLY A 543 13.22 -0.89 -9.20
N ALA A 544 13.89 -1.67 -8.38
CA ALA A 544 14.05 -1.46 -6.96
C ALA A 544 15.40 -2.00 -6.48
N LEU A 545 15.84 -1.45 -5.34
CA LEU A 545 16.81 -2.12 -4.49
C LEU A 545 16.21 -3.44 -3.98
N ILE A 546 17.03 -4.45 -3.73
CA ILE A 546 16.64 -5.62 -2.93
C ILE A 546 17.51 -5.65 -1.69
N SER A 547 16.87 -5.56 -0.53
CA SER A 547 17.50 -5.56 0.79
C SER A 547 17.89 -6.98 1.21
N THR A 548 19.12 -7.16 1.70
CA THR A 548 19.63 -8.44 2.21
C THR A 548 19.32 -9.61 1.29
N PRO A 549 19.75 -9.56 0.02
CA PRO A 549 19.19 -10.41 -1.02
C PRO A 549 19.49 -11.90 -0.79
N PRO A 550 18.48 -12.79 -0.91
CA PRO A 550 18.65 -14.25 -0.90
C PRO A 550 18.95 -14.83 -2.30
N SER A 551 18.95 -13.98 -3.33
CA SER A 551 19.09 -14.32 -4.76
C SER A 551 19.85 -13.21 -5.50
N VAL A 552 20.31 -13.47 -6.73
CA VAL A 552 20.67 -12.36 -7.64
C VAL A 552 19.48 -11.44 -7.92
N GLY A 553 19.74 -10.22 -8.39
CA GLY A 553 18.68 -9.32 -8.84
C GLY A 553 17.77 -9.99 -9.87
N ASN A 554 16.48 -9.66 -9.88
CA ASN A 554 15.42 -10.35 -10.63
C ASN A 554 15.09 -11.80 -10.20
N GLY A 555 15.85 -12.42 -9.30
CA GLY A 555 15.48 -13.68 -8.64
C GLY A 555 14.44 -13.47 -7.52
N ALA A 556 14.23 -14.49 -6.68
CA ALA A 556 13.26 -14.47 -5.60
C ALA A 556 13.53 -13.32 -4.61
N TRP A 557 12.45 -12.66 -4.17
CA TRP A 557 12.48 -11.62 -3.14
C TRP A 557 12.92 -12.18 -1.78
N ASP A 558 12.31 -13.29 -1.37
CA ASP A 558 12.51 -13.93 -0.06
C ASP A 558 13.09 -15.35 -0.15
N PRO A 559 13.72 -15.84 0.92
CA PRO A 559 13.91 -17.28 1.12
C PRO A 559 12.60 -18.05 0.99
N LYS A 560 12.66 -19.20 0.31
CA LYS A 560 11.52 -20.07 0.03
C LYS A 560 11.59 -21.30 0.93
N ILE A 561 10.58 -21.49 1.78
CA ILE A 561 10.51 -22.60 2.75
C ILE A 561 9.71 -23.75 2.15
N LEU A 562 10.33 -24.93 2.03
CA LEU A 562 9.68 -26.13 1.50
C LEU A 562 8.73 -26.70 2.56
N ILE A 563 7.42 -26.54 2.38
CA ILE A 563 6.41 -27.00 3.35
C ILE A 563 5.95 -28.41 2.99
N GLY A 564 5.35 -28.59 1.80
CA GLY A 564 4.91 -29.91 1.38
C GLY A 564 3.99 -29.92 0.16
N ASP A 565 3.64 -31.11 -0.29
CA ASP A 565 2.84 -31.36 -1.49
C ASP A 565 1.49 -31.99 -1.13
N ALA A 566 0.41 -31.53 -1.77
CA ALA A 566 -0.93 -32.12 -1.73
C ALA A 566 -1.29 -32.71 -3.11
N PRO A 567 -1.87 -33.92 -3.16
CA PRO A 567 -2.32 -34.49 -4.42
C PRO A 567 -3.54 -33.74 -4.95
N VAL A 568 -3.56 -33.51 -6.26
CA VAL A 568 -4.74 -32.99 -6.98
C VAL A 568 -5.57 -34.19 -7.45
N HIS A 569 -6.83 -34.23 -7.04
CA HIS A 569 -7.73 -35.31 -7.45
C HIS A 569 -8.12 -35.21 -8.94
N GLU A 570 -8.63 -36.29 -9.53
CA GLU A 570 -9.01 -36.31 -10.96
C GLU A 570 -10.07 -35.26 -11.33
N ASP A 571 -10.92 -34.87 -10.37
CA ASP A 571 -11.91 -33.80 -10.53
C ASP A 571 -11.33 -32.40 -10.30
N GLY A 572 -10.00 -32.27 -10.14
CA GLY A 572 -9.30 -31.00 -9.93
C GLY A 572 -9.32 -30.50 -8.48
N SER A 573 -10.00 -31.18 -7.57
CA SER A 573 -10.14 -30.74 -6.19
C SER A 573 -8.89 -31.04 -5.33
N VAL A 574 -8.66 -30.21 -4.31
CA VAL A 574 -7.56 -30.35 -3.33
C VAL A 574 -8.06 -29.99 -1.93
N PHE A 575 -7.68 -30.78 -0.91
CA PHE A 575 -8.01 -30.48 0.49
C PHE A 575 -6.87 -30.90 1.42
N PHE A 576 -6.25 -29.96 2.12
CA PHE A 576 -5.09 -30.24 2.97
C PHE A 576 -5.07 -29.42 4.26
N THR A 577 -4.34 -29.95 5.25
CA THR A 577 -4.03 -29.27 6.51
C THR A 577 -2.70 -28.53 6.37
N ALA A 578 -2.64 -27.31 6.88
CA ALA A 578 -1.42 -26.49 6.92
C ALA A 578 -1.26 -25.82 8.30
N GLU A 579 -0.03 -25.41 8.61
CA GLU A 579 0.26 -24.62 9.81
C GLU A 579 -0.43 -23.26 9.72
N ALA A 580 -1.00 -22.83 10.84
CA ALA A 580 -1.57 -21.50 10.97
C ALA A 580 -0.46 -20.47 11.21
N ARG A 581 -0.72 -19.21 10.88
CA ARG A 581 0.16 -18.06 11.12
C ARG A 581 1.47 -18.07 10.31
N ASP A 582 1.52 -18.89 9.26
CA ASP A 582 2.58 -18.91 8.26
C ASP A 582 2.11 -18.27 6.94
N PRO A 583 2.91 -17.40 6.30
CA PRO A 583 2.64 -16.92 4.94
C PRO A 583 2.97 -18.01 3.92
N LEU A 584 1.93 -18.50 3.22
CA LEU A 584 2.01 -19.62 2.29
C LEU A 584 1.58 -19.20 0.88
N TYR A 585 2.23 -19.75 -0.13
CA TYR A 585 1.77 -19.66 -1.52
C TYR A 585 1.82 -21.02 -2.22
N PHE A 586 1.07 -21.13 -3.32
CA PHE A 586 0.81 -22.39 -4.00
C PHE A 586 1.39 -22.43 -5.40
N MET A 587 1.87 -23.62 -5.80
CA MET A 587 2.32 -23.92 -7.16
C MET A 587 1.62 -25.17 -7.67
N LEU A 588 1.08 -25.12 -8.88
CA LEU A 588 0.48 -26.27 -9.54
C LEU A 588 1.52 -26.95 -10.44
N LEU A 589 1.71 -28.26 -10.26
CA LEU A 589 2.75 -29.03 -10.92
C LEU A 589 2.17 -30.13 -11.81
N ASP A 590 2.82 -30.39 -12.94
CA ASP A 590 2.49 -31.51 -13.83
C ASP A 590 3.07 -32.86 -13.36
N ASP A 591 2.89 -33.90 -14.18
CA ASP A 591 3.36 -35.27 -13.92
C ASP A 591 4.89 -35.41 -13.87
N LYS A 592 5.64 -34.41 -14.36
CA LYS A 592 7.09 -34.32 -14.26
C LYS A 592 7.54 -33.46 -13.09
N GLY A 593 6.62 -32.95 -12.28
CA GLY A 593 6.89 -32.03 -11.18
C GLY A 593 7.31 -30.63 -11.65
N ARG A 594 6.97 -30.24 -12.88
CA ARG A 594 7.25 -28.89 -13.43
C ARG A 594 6.08 -27.96 -13.18
N MET A 595 6.39 -26.70 -12.89
CA MET A 595 5.37 -25.68 -12.69
C MET A 595 4.49 -25.47 -13.93
N VAL A 596 3.19 -25.61 -13.73
CA VAL A 596 2.13 -25.17 -14.65
C VAL A 596 1.74 -23.74 -14.34
N GLN A 597 1.57 -23.41 -13.06
CA GLN A 597 1.18 -22.08 -12.59
C GLN A 597 1.69 -21.84 -11.17
N THR A 598 1.94 -20.58 -10.80
CA THR A 598 2.33 -20.17 -9.45
C THR A 598 1.49 -18.99 -8.96
N MET A 599 1.13 -19.01 -7.68
CA MET A 599 0.54 -17.87 -7.00
C MET A 599 1.60 -16.80 -6.76
N ARG A 600 1.38 -15.58 -7.29
CA ARG A 600 2.28 -14.42 -7.12
C ARG A 600 1.78 -13.47 -6.02
N SER A 601 1.42 -14.10 -4.90
CA SER A 601 0.77 -13.57 -3.71
C SER A 601 1.05 -14.55 -2.54
N TRP A 602 0.58 -14.28 -1.33
CA TRP A 602 0.54 -15.25 -0.23
C TRP A 602 -0.77 -15.17 0.56
N THR A 603 -1.12 -16.27 1.20
CA THR A 603 -2.25 -16.45 2.09
C THR A 603 -1.79 -16.94 3.47
N THR A 604 -2.61 -16.74 4.50
CA THR A 604 -2.34 -17.17 5.88
C THR A 604 -3.61 -17.75 6.48
N LEU A 605 -3.47 -18.61 7.49
CA LEU A 605 -4.58 -19.12 8.29
C LEU A 605 -4.45 -18.63 9.73
N GLN A 606 -5.57 -18.34 10.38
CA GLN A 606 -5.65 -18.33 11.83
C GLN A 606 -5.76 -19.76 12.39
N PRO A 607 -5.41 -19.97 13.67
CA PRO A 607 -5.62 -21.24 14.37
C PRO A 607 -7.04 -21.81 14.19
N GLY A 608 -7.16 -23.03 13.66
CA GLY A 608 -8.45 -23.70 13.41
C GLY A 608 -9.24 -23.21 12.20
N GLU A 609 -8.74 -22.23 11.43
CA GLU A 609 -9.43 -21.68 10.26
C GLU A 609 -9.57 -22.70 9.11
N ASN A 610 -10.68 -22.61 8.38
CA ASN A 610 -10.87 -23.31 7.11
C ASN A 610 -11.00 -22.26 6.00
N ALA A 611 -9.99 -22.16 5.14
CA ALA A 611 -10.01 -21.30 3.96
C ALA A 611 -10.40 -22.10 2.72
N SER A 612 -11.21 -21.50 1.85
CA SER A 612 -11.62 -22.16 0.60
C SER A 612 -11.69 -21.20 -0.58
N CYS A 613 -11.42 -21.74 -1.78
CA CYS A 613 -11.65 -21.05 -3.04
C CYS A 613 -12.32 -21.98 -4.06
N VAL A 614 -13.01 -21.37 -5.04
CA VAL A 614 -13.65 -22.13 -6.13
C VAL A 614 -12.57 -22.64 -7.09
N GLY A 615 -11.62 -21.78 -7.45
CA GLY A 615 -10.53 -22.13 -8.35
C GLY A 615 -9.30 -21.24 -8.18
N CYS A 616 -8.51 -21.12 -9.24
CA CYS A 616 -7.28 -20.35 -9.26
C CYS A 616 -7.53 -18.94 -9.79
N HIS A 617 -7.56 -17.96 -8.88
CA HIS A 617 -7.86 -16.54 -9.15
C HIS A 617 -9.24 -16.31 -9.77
N GLU A 618 -10.26 -17.09 -9.37
CA GLU A 618 -11.63 -16.86 -9.79
C GLU A 618 -12.12 -15.45 -9.44
N SER A 619 -13.06 -14.92 -10.21
CA SER A 619 -13.73 -13.68 -9.83
C SER A 619 -14.45 -13.87 -8.50
N LYS A 620 -14.22 -12.98 -7.53
CA LYS A 620 -14.91 -12.98 -6.24
C LYS A 620 -16.39 -12.58 -6.33
N ASN A 621 -16.88 -12.28 -7.54
CA ASN A 621 -18.31 -12.15 -7.85
C ASN A 621 -18.91 -13.45 -8.38
N SER A 622 -18.11 -14.52 -8.51
CA SER A 622 -18.58 -15.85 -8.92
C SER A 622 -19.21 -16.57 -7.73
N VAL A 623 -20.16 -17.46 -8.02
CA VAL A 623 -20.70 -18.40 -7.04
C VAL A 623 -19.93 -19.73 -7.09
N PRO A 624 -19.88 -20.50 -5.99
CA PRO A 624 -19.32 -21.84 -6.03
C PRO A 624 -19.96 -22.71 -7.11
N LEU A 625 -19.19 -23.62 -7.70
CA LEU A 625 -19.73 -24.51 -8.73
C LEU A 625 -20.78 -25.42 -8.11
N ALA A 626 -22.00 -25.38 -8.66
CA ALA A 626 -23.06 -26.27 -8.26
C ALA A 626 -22.70 -27.71 -8.65
N SER A 627 -22.63 -28.61 -7.67
CA SER A 627 -22.44 -30.04 -7.89
C SER A 627 -23.43 -30.83 -7.05
N ALA A 628 -24.03 -31.86 -7.65
CA ALA A 628 -24.93 -32.78 -6.95
C ALA A 628 -24.19 -33.72 -5.97
N ARG A 629 -22.86 -33.77 -6.03
CA ARG A 629 -22.00 -34.60 -5.16
C ARG A 629 -20.84 -33.78 -4.60
N PRO A 630 -20.37 -34.08 -3.37
CA PRO A 630 -19.13 -33.49 -2.87
C PRO A 630 -17.97 -33.83 -3.80
N THR A 631 -16.98 -32.94 -3.89
CA THR A 631 -15.73 -33.21 -4.62
C THR A 631 -14.99 -34.38 -3.97
N ARG A 632 -14.10 -35.02 -4.73
CA ARG A 632 -13.29 -36.14 -4.24
C ARG A 632 -12.41 -35.75 -3.06
N ALA A 633 -11.83 -34.54 -3.08
CA ALA A 633 -11.05 -34.04 -1.96
C ALA A 633 -11.91 -33.82 -0.71
N LEU A 634 -13.09 -33.21 -0.85
CA LEU A 634 -14.00 -33.00 0.28
C LEU A 634 -14.49 -34.33 0.87
N ALA A 635 -14.83 -35.30 0.02
CA ALA A 635 -15.22 -36.65 0.45
C ALA A 635 -14.09 -37.42 1.15
N ALA A 636 -12.83 -37.17 0.76
CA ALA A 636 -11.66 -37.79 1.38
C ALA A 636 -11.22 -37.11 2.70
N GLY A 637 -11.64 -35.86 2.94
CA GLY A 637 -11.20 -35.04 4.06
C GLY A 637 -9.81 -34.43 3.87
N PRO A 638 -9.40 -33.50 4.77
CA PRO A 638 -8.12 -32.82 4.64
C PRO A 638 -6.96 -33.79 4.85
N ARG A 639 -5.97 -33.73 3.96
CA ARG A 639 -4.75 -34.54 4.05
C ARG A 639 -3.57 -33.76 4.65
N PRO A 640 -2.68 -34.40 5.43
CA PRO A 640 -1.39 -33.80 5.74
C PRO A 640 -0.55 -33.65 4.47
N LEU A 641 0.29 -32.63 4.42
CA LEU A 641 1.18 -32.39 3.29
C LEU A 641 2.32 -33.41 3.25
N ALA A 642 2.62 -33.92 2.05
CA ALA A 642 3.75 -34.82 1.83
C ALA A 642 5.07 -34.02 1.80
N PRO A 643 6.17 -34.49 2.45
CA PRO A 643 7.42 -33.73 2.48
C PRO A 643 8.07 -33.56 1.09
N ILE A 644 8.65 -32.39 0.82
CA ILE A 644 9.36 -32.10 -0.43
C ILE A 644 10.84 -32.49 -0.30
N PHE A 645 11.20 -33.63 -0.89
CA PHE A 645 12.57 -34.15 -0.91
C PHE A 645 13.26 -34.27 0.47
N GLY A 646 12.48 -34.40 1.54
CA GLY A 646 12.99 -34.42 2.92
C GLY A 646 12.16 -33.52 3.86
N PRO A 647 12.65 -33.29 5.10
CA PRO A 647 11.96 -32.45 6.08
C PRO A 647 11.87 -30.98 5.65
N ARG A 648 10.94 -30.25 6.29
CA ARG A 648 10.73 -28.80 6.12
C ARG A 648 12.04 -28.03 6.32
N ARG A 649 12.39 -27.18 5.36
CA ARG A 649 13.62 -26.36 5.37
C ARG A 649 13.54 -25.24 4.33
N GLY A 650 14.39 -24.23 4.46
CA GLY A 650 14.63 -23.26 3.39
C GLY A 650 15.34 -23.91 2.20
N PHE A 651 15.02 -23.48 0.98
CA PHE A 651 15.66 -23.97 -0.24
C PHE A 651 17.06 -23.36 -0.40
N SER A 652 18.11 -24.18 -0.48
CA SER A 652 19.49 -23.73 -0.67
C SER A 652 20.05 -24.22 -2.00
N PHE A 653 20.51 -23.32 -2.87
CA PHE A 653 21.20 -23.72 -4.10
C PHE A 653 22.46 -24.54 -3.79
N LEU A 654 23.19 -24.16 -2.75
CA LEU A 654 24.44 -24.81 -2.35
C LEU A 654 24.22 -26.26 -1.87
N LYS A 655 23.10 -26.53 -1.20
CA LYS A 655 22.80 -27.86 -0.65
C LYS A 655 21.96 -28.72 -1.60
N GLU A 656 21.10 -28.11 -2.40
CA GLU A 656 20.13 -28.83 -3.25
C GLU A 656 20.61 -28.99 -4.70
N ILE A 657 21.30 -27.98 -5.25
CA ILE A 657 21.59 -27.92 -6.70
C ILE A 657 23.07 -28.10 -7.01
N GLN A 658 23.96 -27.40 -6.32
CA GLN A 658 25.41 -27.51 -6.57
C GLN A 658 25.94 -28.96 -6.48
N PRO A 659 25.47 -29.84 -5.56
CA PRO A 659 25.89 -31.23 -5.54
C PRO A 659 25.52 -32.00 -6.81
N ILE A 660 24.33 -31.75 -7.36
CA ILE A 660 23.88 -32.31 -8.65
C ILE A 660 24.79 -31.82 -9.77
N LEU A 661 25.10 -30.52 -9.80
CA LEU A 661 25.99 -29.96 -10.81
C LEU A 661 27.41 -30.51 -10.71
N ASN A 662 27.94 -30.71 -9.50
CA ASN A 662 29.27 -31.28 -9.28
C ASN A 662 29.36 -32.72 -9.78
N ALA A 663 28.32 -33.53 -9.52
CA ALA A 663 28.28 -34.93 -9.93
C ALA A 663 28.09 -35.11 -11.44
N HIS A 664 27.27 -34.26 -12.08
CA HIS A 664 26.76 -34.52 -13.43
C HIS A 664 27.20 -33.51 -14.50
N CYS A 665 27.62 -32.30 -14.12
CA CYS A 665 27.78 -31.17 -15.04
C CYS A 665 29.20 -30.58 -15.02
N ALA A 666 29.77 -30.33 -13.84
CA ALA A 666 31.01 -29.56 -13.67
C ALA A 666 32.22 -30.20 -14.36
N GLY A 667 32.24 -31.53 -14.53
CA GLY A 667 33.31 -32.22 -15.27
C GLY A 667 33.36 -31.87 -16.76
N CYS A 668 32.22 -31.52 -17.37
CA CYS A 668 32.14 -31.06 -18.78
C CYS A 668 32.01 -29.53 -18.90
N HIS A 669 31.58 -28.86 -17.83
CA HIS A 669 31.28 -27.43 -17.76
C HIS A 669 32.17 -26.74 -16.71
N ASP A 670 33.45 -26.58 -17.05
CA ASP A 670 34.51 -26.09 -16.16
C ASP A 670 35.01 -24.68 -16.52
N GLY A 671 34.32 -23.97 -17.42
CA GLY A 671 34.69 -22.62 -17.83
C GLY A 671 35.81 -22.52 -18.88
N ARG A 672 36.33 -23.64 -19.40
CA ARG A 672 37.24 -23.62 -20.56
C ARG A 672 36.57 -22.99 -21.79
N PRO A 673 37.33 -22.47 -22.77
CA PRO A 673 36.76 -21.82 -23.95
C PRO A 673 35.63 -22.63 -24.61
N GLY A 674 34.47 -21.98 -24.79
CA GLY A 674 33.27 -22.61 -25.35
C GLY A 674 32.44 -23.44 -24.37
N ARG A 675 32.82 -23.52 -23.08
CA ARG A 675 32.11 -24.28 -22.04
C ARG A 675 31.67 -23.32 -20.92
N PRO A 676 30.37 -23.29 -20.56
CA PRO A 676 29.90 -22.62 -19.36
C PRO A 676 30.63 -23.11 -18.10
N ASP A 677 30.80 -22.25 -17.09
CA ASP A 677 31.39 -22.61 -15.80
C ASP A 677 30.28 -22.96 -14.80
N LEU A 678 30.15 -24.25 -14.49
CA LEU A 678 29.21 -24.80 -13.52
C LEU A 678 29.90 -25.28 -12.24
N THR A 679 31.12 -24.81 -11.97
CA THR A 679 31.86 -25.15 -10.75
C THR A 679 31.30 -24.45 -9.52
N ALA A 680 31.56 -25.03 -8.35
CA ALA A 680 31.24 -24.45 -7.06
C ALA A 680 32.17 -23.29 -6.63
N THR A 681 32.98 -22.76 -7.56
CA THR A 681 33.94 -21.69 -7.27
C THR A 681 33.23 -20.47 -6.72
N ALA A 682 33.63 -20.01 -5.53
CA ALA A 682 33.01 -18.88 -4.85
C ALA A 682 33.31 -17.55 -5.57
N VAL A 683 32.31 -16.68 -5.61
CA VAL A 683 32.36 -15.33 -6.16
C VAL A 683 31.81 -14.37 -5.13
N THR A 684 32.70 -13.59 -4.51
CA THR A 684 32.30 -12.57 -3.53
C THR A 684 31.68 -11.37 -4.25
N ASP A 685 30.48 -11.01 -3.83
CA ASP A 685 29.78 -9.79 -4.21
C ASP A 685 29.78 -8.83 -3.01
N PRO A 686 30.63 -7.80 -3.01
CA PRO A 686 30.71 -6.84 -1.92
C PRO A 686 29.45 -5.96 -1.78
N ALA A 687 28.65 -5.79 -2.83
CA ALA A 687 27.44 -4.96 -2.79
C ALA A 687 26.29 -5.73 -2.13
N ALA A 688 26.03 -6.95 -2.61
CA ALA A 688 25.02 -7.84 -2.02
C ALA A 688 25.47 -8.43 -0.68
N LYS A 689 26.78 -8.37 -0.38
CA LYS A 689 27.40 -8.99 0.80
C LYS A 689 27.18 -10.50 0.84
N ARG A 690 27.41 -11.15 -0.31
CA ARG A 690 27.18 -12.58 -0.52
C ARG A 690 28.36 -13.27 -1.23
N HIS A 691 28.51 -14.56 -0.97
CA HIS A 691 29.38 -15.47 -1.72
C HIS A 691 28.54 -16.33 -2.67
N TRP A 692 28.40 -15.91 -3.92
CA TRP A 692 27.74 -16.70 -4.97
C TRP A 692 28.64 -17.85 -5.44
N THR A 693 28.12 -18.81 -6.21
CA THR A 693 28.96 -19.74 -6.98
C THR A 693 29.01 -19.35 -8.45
N ARG A 694 30.09 -19.72 -9.16
CA ARG A 694 30.19 -19.57 -10.62
C ARG A 694 29.02 -20.25 -11.31
N ALA A 695 28.65 -21.46 -10.88
CA ALA A 695 27.49 -22.16 -11.42
C ALA A 695 26.19 -21.36 -11.33
N TYR A 696 25.91 -20.76 -10.16
CA TYR A 696 24.70 -19.96 -9.95
C TYR A 696 24.65 -18.75 -10.88
N LEU A 697 25.75 -17.97 -10.95
CA LEU A 697 25.82 -16.80 -11.82
C LEU A 697 25.77 -17.16 -13.31
N THR A 698 26.36 -18.29 -13.70
CA THR A 698 26.31 -18.81 -15.07
C THR A 698 24.89 -19.22 -15.47
N LEU A 699 24.20 -20.00 -14.64
CA LEU A 699 22.86 -20.52 -14.93
C LEU A 699 21.79 -19.42 -14.90
N THR A 700 21.91 -18.44 -14.00
CA THR A 700 21.03 -17.26 -13.96
C THR A 700 21.41 -16.20 -14.98
N HIS A 701 22.44 -16.46 -15.80
CA HIS A 701 22.97 -15.52 -16.78
C HIS A 701 23.32 -14.15 -16.18
N ALA A 702 23.67 -14.13 -14.89
CA ALA A 702 23.81 -12.91 -14.14
C ALA A 702 24.93 -12.02 -14.69
N ARG A 703 24.68 -10.71 -14.71
CA ARG A 703 25.64 -9.69 -15.13
C ARG A 703 25.69 -8.57 -14.09
N PRO A 704 26.84 -7.88 -13.94
CA PRO A 704 26.91 -6.61 -13.23
C PRO A 704 25.91 -5.61 -13.83
N ASP A 705 25.01 -5.05 -13.03
CA ASP A 705 24.01 -4.08 -13.47
C ASP A 705 24.51 -2.63 -13.49
N GLN A 706 25.70 -2.38 -12.96
CA GLN A 706 26.43 -1.12 -13.02
C GLN A 706 27.90 -1.34 -13.40
N LYS A 707 28.47 -0.36 -14.10
CA LYS A 707 29.85 -0.43 -14.62
C LYS A 707 30.92 -0.18 -13.55
N GLU A 708 30.57 0.55 -12.48
CA GLU A 708 31.51 0.90 -11.41
C GLU A 708 31.34 -0.02 -10.18
N PRO A 709 32.44 -0.37 -9.48
CA PRO A 709 32.37 -1.21 -8.29
C PRO A 709 31.65 -0.52 -7.11
N PRO A 710 31.02 -1.29 -6.20
CA PRO A 710 30.87 -2.75 -6.26
C PRO A 710 29.76 -3.17 -7.23
N ALA A 711 30.04 -4.15 -8.10
CA ALA A 711 29.07 -4.68 -9.05
C ALA A 711 27.91 -5.39 -8.32
N ARG A 712 26.66 -5.01 -8.60
CA ARG A 712 25.48 -5.76 -8.17
C ARG A 712 25.10 -6.73 -9.29
N TRP A 713 24.97 -8.02 -8.95
CA TRP A 713 24.63 -9.03 -9.94
C TRP A 713 23.12 -9.10 -10.15
N ARG A 714 22.70 -8.98 -11.42
CA ARG A 714 21.31 -9.14 -11.85
C ARG A 714 21.19 -10.31 -12.82
N GLY A 715 20.32 -11.25 -12.50
CA GLY A 715 19.95 -12.36 -13.37
C GLY A 715 19.10 -11.92 -14.56
N ASP A 716 19.15 -12.70 -15.63
CA ASP A 716 18.31 -12.53 -16.82
C ASP A 716 17.13 -13.51 -16.77
N PRO A 717 15.96 -13.10 -16.22
CA PRO A 717 14.82 -13.99 -16.02
C PRO A 717 14.14 -14.41 -17.33
N ASP A 718 14.45 -13.75 -18.44
CA ASP A 718 13.83 -13.98 -19.75
C ASP A 718 14.75 -14.78 -20.70
N HIS A 719 15.89 -15.27 -20.19
CA HIS A 719 16.86 -15.97 -21.02
C HIS A 719 16.30 -17.29 -21.58
N ALA A 720 16.51 -17.52 -22.88
CA ALA A 720 15.89 -18.67 -23.57
C ALA A 720 16.35 -20.04 -23.04
N LEU A 721 17.57 -20.14 -22.49
CA LEU A 721 18.08 -21.37 -21.90
C LEU A 721 17.38 -21.71 -20.58
N LEU A 722 17.31 -20.72 -19.68
CA LEU A 722 16.75 -20.84 -18.34
C LEU A 722 16.03 -19.54 -18.01
N ASN A 723 14.74 -19.60 -17.74
CA ASN A 723 13.89 -18.46 -17.38
C ASN A 723 13.06 -18.80 -16.14
N TRP A 724 12.61 -17.78 -15.42
CA TRP A 724 11.83 -17.91 -14.19
C TRP A 724 10.91 -16.70 -14.01
N VAL A 725 9.96 -16.79 -13.07
CA VAL A 725 9.10 -15.66 -12.72
C VAL A 725 9.93 -14.59 -12.02
N SER A 726 10.14 -13.45 -12.68
CA SER A 726 10.97 -12.37 -12.14
C SER A 726 10.31 -11.63 -10.97
N ALA A 727 11.09 -11.27 -9.95
CA ALA A 727 10.71 -10.29 -8.94
C ALA A 727 10.32 -8.90 -9.49
N ALA A 728 10.65 -8.56 -10.74
CA ALA A 728 10.27 -7.30 -11.37
C ALA A 728 9.18 -7.44 -12.44
N SER A 729 8.52 -8.61 -12.48
CA SER A 729 7.48 -8.90 -13.46
C SER A 729 6.19 -8.11 -13.19
N ALA A 730 5.39 -7.91 -14.25
CA ALA A 730 4.18 -7.08 -14.22
C ALA A 730 3.10 -7.62 -13.24
N PRO A 731 2.27 -6.73 -12.64
CA PRO A 731 1.20 -7.14 -11.71
C PRO A 731 0.15 -8.11 -12.25
N PRO A 732 -0.33 -8.01 -13.52
CA PRO A 732 -1.37 -8.89 -14.03
C PRO A 732 -1.05 -10.39 -13.94
N ILE A 733 -2.11 -11.19 -13.90
CA ILE A 733 -2.04 -12.65 -13.91
C ILE A 733 -1.25 -13.12 -15.14
N GLN A 734 -0.29 -14.02 -14.89
CA GLN A 734 0.52 -14.62 -15.96
C GLN A 734 -0.19 -15.84 -16.54
N ARG A 735 0.00 -16.08 -17.83
CA ARG A 735 -0.52 -17.29 -18.49
C ARG A 735 0.18 -18.53 -17.92
N PRO A 736 -0.52 -19.68 -17.84
CA PRO A 736 0.11 -20.94 -17.49
C PRO A 736 1.37 -21.20 -18.32
N ARG A 737 2.42 -21.72 -17.68
CA ARG A 737 3.71 -22.06 -18.30
C ARG A 737 4.38 -20.89 -19.05
N SER A 738 4.13 -19.64 -18.63
CA SER A 738 4.77 -18.46 -19.23
C SER A 738 6.26 -18.35 -18.89
N ALA A 739 6.68 -18.91 -17.76
CA ALA A 739 8.07 -18.92 -17.30
C ALA A 739 8.34 -20.19 -16.48
N GLY A 740 9.60 -20.41 -16.11
CA GLY A 740 10.02 -21.50 -15.23
C GLY A 740 10.56 -22.71 -15.98
N SER A 741 10.64 -23.84 -15.28
CA SER A 741 11.20 -25.11 -15.76
C SER A 741 10.49 -25.64 -17.01
N ALA A 742 9.16 -25.48 -17.08
CA ALA A 742 8.36 -25.89 -18.24
C ALA A 742 8.64 -25.05 -19.51
N ALA A 743 9.03 -23.78 -19.35
CA ALA A 743 9.33 -22.85 -20.44
C ALA A 743 10.83 -22.75 -20.77
N SER A 744 11.69 -23.37 -19.97
CA SER A 744 13.15 -23.30 -20.11
C SER A 744 13.69 -24.36 -21.09
N ARG A 745 14.47 -23.94 -22.09
CA ARG A 745 15.09 -24.86 -23.07
C ARG A 745 16.08 -25.84 -22.43
N LEU A 746 16.64 -25.51 -21.26
CA LEU A 746 17.47 -26.44 -20.49
C LEU A 746 16.73 -27.76 -20.26
N PHE A 747 15.45 -27.73 -19.89
CA PHE A 747 14.69 -28.94 -19.63
C PHE A 747 14.22 -29.61 -20.93
N SER A 748 13.37 -28.94 -21.70
CA SER A 748 12.72 -29.53 -22.88
C SER A 748 13.65 -29.72 -24.09
N GLY A 749 14.67 -28.87 -24.21
CA GLY A 749 15.59 -28.84 -25.34
C GLY A 749 16.88 -29.63 -25.12
N MET A 750 17.28 -29.87 -23.88
CA MET A 750 18.57 -30.51 -23.55
C MET A 750 18.40 -31.72 -22.63
N LEU A 751 17.93 -31.53 -21.40
CA LEU A 751 17.88 -32.60 -20.39
C LEU A 751 16.90 -33.72 -20.81
N ASP A 752 15.71 -33.38 -21.27
CA ASP A 752 14.73 -34.35 -21.78
C ASP A 752 15.20 -35.07 -23.04
N LYS A 753 16.14 -34.48 -23.79
CA LYS A 753 16.74 -35.07 -24.99
C LYS A 753 18.01 -35.87 -24.69
N GLY A 754 18.32 -36.10 -23.41
CA GLY A 754 19.43 -36.93 -22.98
C GLY A 754 20.80 -36.25 -23.05
N HIS A 755 20.88 -34.92 -22.94
CA HIS A 755 22.15 -34.20 -22.85
C HIS A 755 23.03 -34.71 -21.70
N CYS A 756 22.42 -35.02 -20.55
CA CYS A 756 23.06 -35.73 -19.46
C CYS A 756 22.27 -37.01 -19.14
N LYS A 757 22.90 -38.17 -19.32
CA LYS A 757 22.26 -39.50 -19.17
C LYS A 757 22.27 -40.05 -17.75
N THR A 758 23.01 -39.41 -16.84
CA THR A 758 23.21 -39.88 -15.47
C THR A 758 22.31 -39.18 -14.46
N LEU A 759 21.58 -38.14 -14.86
CA LEU A 759 20.61 -37.46 -13.99
C LEU A 759 19.41 -38.35 -13.71
N THR A 760 19.07 -38.48 -12.43
CA THR A 760 17.86 -39.17 -12.00
C THR A 760 16.62 -38.28 -12.15
N PRO A 761 15.40 -38.86 -12.25
CA PRO A 761 14.16 -38.08 -12.25
C PRO A 761 14.01 -37.18 -11.02
N ALA A 762 14.46 -37.63 -9.84
CA ALA A 762 14.40 -36.85 -8.60
C ALA A 762 15.33 -35.63 -8.65
N GLU A 763 16.54 -35.76 -9.20
CA GLU A 763 17.46 -34.64 -9.39
C GLU A 763 16.95 -33.65 -10.43
N LEU A 764 16.35 -34.15 -11.52
CA LEU A 764 15.71 -33.30 -12.52
C LEU A 764 14.55 -32.49 -11.91
N ALA A 765 13.74 -33.11 -11.04
CA ALA A 765 12.65 -32.43 -10.33
C ALA A 765 13.18 -31.41 -9.30
N ARG A 766 14.31 -31.65 -8.64
CA ARG A 766 14.98 -30.66 -7.78
C ARG A 766 15.50 -29.46 -8.58
N LEU A 767 16.11 -29.70 -9.74
CA LEU A 767 16.52 -28.63 -10.65
C LEU A 767 15.33 -27.80 -11.13
N ALA A 768 14.21 -28.46 -11.47
CA ALA A 768 12.97 -27.77 -11.85
C ALA A 768 12.42 -26.92 -10.70
N LEU A 769 12.36 -27.48 -9.49
CA LEU A 769 11.93 -26.77 -8.29
C LEU A 769 12.75 -25.49 -8.06
N TRP A 770 14.09 -25.53 -8.16
CA TRP A 770 14.92 -24.33 -8.00
C TRP A 770 14.52 -23.19 -8.94
N VAL A 771 14.29 -23.52 -10.21
CA VAL A 771 13.91 -22.54 -11.24
C VAL A 771 12.51 -22.00 -10.97
N ASP A 772 11.58 -22.89 -10.64
CA ASP A 772 10.17 -22.56 -10.40
C ASP A 772 9.94 -21.76 -9.11
N LEU A 773 10.87 -21.83 -8.16
CA LEU A 773 10.92 -20.99 -6.95
C LEU A 773 11.45 -19.56 -7.20
N GLY A 774 11.81 -19.22 -8.43
CA GLY A 774 12.44 -17.93 -8.73
C GLY A 774 13.94 -17.90 -8.43
N VAL A 775 14.62 -19.04 -8.57
CA VAL A 775 16.08 -19.20 -8.43
C VAL A 775 16.69 -18.72 -7.10
N PRO A 776 16.12 -19.05 -5.91
CA PRO A 776 16.74 -18.70 -4.63
C PRO A 776 18.15 -19.30 -4.52
N PHE A 777 19.08 -18.55 -3.94
CA PHE A 777 20.43 -19.03 -3.63
C PHE A 777 20.53 -19.52 -2.19
N CYS A 778 19.97 -18.73 -1.26
CA CYS A 778 20.07 -18.94 0.18
C CYS A 778 18.80 -19.57 0.77
N ALA A 779 18.97 -20.53 1.68
CA ALA A 779 17.88 -21.09 2.48
C ALA A 779 17.36 -20.13 3.55
N ASP A 780 18.19 -19.20 4.01
CA ASP A 780 17.87 -18.15 4.98
C ASP A 780 18.74 -16.91 4.71
N TYR A 781 18.49 -15.81 5.40
CA TYR A 781 19.24 -14.57 5.18
C TYR A 781 20.70 -14.58 5.64
N THR A 782 21.16 -15.62 6.35
CA THR A 782 22.54 -15.73 6.84
C THR A 782 23.42 -16.63 5.97
N GLU A 783 22.81 -17.53 5.19
CA GLU A 783 23.54 -18.43 4.31
C GLU A 783 24.38 -17.65 3.27
N ALA A 784 25.63 -18.09 3.08
CA ALA A 784 26.61 -17.47 2.18
C ALA A 784 26.87 -15.97 2.44
N ALA A 785 26.63 -15.49 3.67
CA ALA A 785 26.92 -14.12 4.06
C ALA A 785 28.42 -13.79 3.95
N ALA A 786 28.72 -12.67 3.28
CA ALA A 786 30.04 -12.03 3.27
C ALA A 786 30.04 -10.80 4.18
N TRP A 787 29.55 -10.97 5.40
CA TRP A 787 29.25 -9.89 6.35
C TRP A 787 30.43 -9.58 7.28
N THR A 788 30.62 -8.32 7.64
CA THR A 788 31.58 -7.91 8.67
C THR A 788 31.07 -8.27 10.08
N PRO A 789 31.93 -8.28 11.12
CA PRO A 789 31.50 -8.50 12.50
C PRO A 789 30.38 -7.55 12.96
N GLU A 790 30.40 -6.28 12.55
CA GLU A 790 29.39 -5.27 12.88
C GLU A 790 28.05 -5.55 12.20
N GLU A 791 28.08 -6.00 10.93
CA GLU A 791 26.88 -6.41 10.19
C GLU A 791 26.23 -7.64 10.84
N TRP A 792 27.03 -8.60 11.30
CA TRP A 792 26.55 -9.74 12.10
C TRP A 792 25.93 -9.30 13.42
N GLU A 793 26.52 -8.33 14.11
CA GLU A 793 25.95 -7.77 15.35
C GLU A 793 24.63 -7.06 15.10
N LYS A 794 24.54 -6.24 14.04
CA LYS A 794 23.28 -5.61 13.61
C LYS A 794 22.19 -6.65 13.37
N HIS A 795 22.50 -7.71 12.61
CA HIS A 795 21.54 -8.79 12.34
C HIS A 795 21.06 -9.44 13.64
N ARG A 796 21.99 -9.87 14.50
CA ARG A 796 21.67 -10.52 15.78
C ARG A 796 20.79 -9.63 16.66
N ARG A 797 21.05 -8.32 16.71
CA ARG A 797 20.25 -7.36 17.48
C ARG A 797 18.79 -7.34 17.03
N PHE A 798 18.54 -7.22 15.72
CA PHE A 798 17.15 -7.18 15.21
C PHE A 798 16.47 -8.55 15.25
N MET A 799 17.20 -9.65 15.08
CA MET A 799 16.66 -10.99 15.30
C MET A 799 16.26 -11.22 16.76
N ALA A 800 17.10 -10.83 17.73
CA ALA A 800 16.76 -10.93 19.15
C ALA A 800 15.50 -10.10 19.49
N LYS A 801 15.36 -8.91 18.89
CA LYS A 801 14.17 -8.07 19.01
C LYS A 801 12.92 -8.79 18.46
N ARG A 802 13.02 -9.45 17.29
CA ARG A 802 11.95 -10.27 16.70
C ARG A 802 11.59 -11.45 17.59
N GLU A 803 12.58 -12.22 18.05
CA GLU A 803 12.36 -13.40 18.90
C GLU A 803 11.63 -13.05 20.20
N ALA A 804 11.97 -11.90 20.81
CA ALA A 804 11.28 -11.39 21.98
C ALA A 804 9.81 -11.03 21.70
N ALA A 805 9.55 -10.34 20.58
CA ALA A 805 8.18 -9.99 20.17
C ALA A 805 7.34 -11.23 19.86
N ASP A 806 7.90 -12.20 19.12
CA ASP A 806 7.24 -13.47 18.80
C ASP A 806 7.00 -14.31 20.06
N ALA A 807 7.90 -14.27 21.04
CA ALA A 807 7.71 -14.96 22.31
C ALA A 807 6.53 -14.38 23.10
N ALA A 808 6.38 -13.05 23.10
CA ALA A 808 5.24 -12.37 23.72
C ALA A 808 3.93 -12.71 23.00
N ASP A 809 3.90 -12.65 21.67
CA ASP A 809 2.74 -13.02 20.86
C ASP A 809 2.31 -14.48 21.08
N ARG A 810 3.27 -15.43 21.10
CA ARG A 810 3.00 -16.83 21.44
C ARG A 810 2.51 -17.02 22.89
N ALA A 811 2.93 -16.15 23.81
CA ALA A 811 2.44 -16.19 25.18
C ALA A 811 0.96 -15.75 25.26
N THR A 812 0.60 -14.68 24.54
CA THR A 812 -0.81 -14.28 24.36
C THR A 812 -1.63 -15.41 23.76
N LEU A 813 -1.14 -16.04 22.68
CA LEU A 813 -1.82 -17.16 22.02
C LEU A 813 -2.12 -18.31 23.01
N ARG A 814 -1.13 -18.70 23.81
CA ARG A 814 -1.29 -19.75 24.84
C ARG A 814 -2.24 -19.36 25.96
N ALA A 815 -2.31 -18.08 26.31
CA ALA A 815 -3.25 -17.58 27.31
C ALA A 815 -4.69 -17.70 26.78
N LEU A 816 -4.94 -17.21 25.56
CA LEU A 816 -6.24 -17.30 24.89
C LEU A 816 -6.68 -18.74 24.65
N ALA A 817 -5.76 -19.66 24.36
CA ALA A 817 -6.06 -21.09 24.22
C ALA A 817 -6.55 -21.78 25.52
N ARG A 818 -6.40 -21.12 26.68
CA ARG A 818 -6.85 -21.62 27.98
C ARG A 818 -8.15 -20.95 28.45
N GLU A 819 -8.61 -19.91 27.76
CA GLU A 819 -9.88 -19.28 28.06
C GLU A 819 -11.02 -20.23 27.63
N PRO A 820 -12.03 -20.45 28.49
CA PRO A 820 -13.07 -21.45 28.29
C PRO A 820 -14.06 -21.12 27.18
#